data_AF-A0A412RPT3-F1
#
_entry.id   AF-A0A412RPT3-F1
#
_cell.length_a   1.000
_cell.length_b   1.000
_cell.length_c   1.000
_cell.angle_alpha   90.00
_cell.angle_beta   90.00
_cell.angle_gamma   90.00
#
_symmetry.space_group_name_H-M   'P 1'
#
loop_
_entity.id
_entity.type
_entity.pdbx_description
1 polymer ?
#
loop_
_entity_poly.entity_id
_entity_poly.type
_entity_poly.pdbx_seq_one_letter_code
_entity_poly.pdbx_strand_id
1 'polypeptide(L)'
;MSKKVIKPIVLIVVFIAALITFCITTNKGNKDMTTKQADATLPVMSFNLDKIKINTLHGYTTEMDPTKMRDCVIPISDDRKLSLSISTYGMAVDRISYKIRSMDGKRLVADDEISSFSNKDNTIQADVSMPNVMDENTEYLLVFTITSGQDNVYYYSRIMQTDGKAAAKVVEFAKKFHDETFIKDDKSFFTTYMETTTGDRNTLAHVDLTSTVSQITWGSMAAAQYTNPVIALKEINDSYDVVTIDYVMSCVDGKGETEYYNVREYFRLRQTESRMYVLNYERTANQIFNSENSFISDSGSVMLGIRSSEAEYRANEAGSVICFVQEGDLYSYDINNGMIIKVFSFRDAEGIDERENWNHHDIKIVSVDEAGSIDFVVYGYMNRGTHEGEVGTGVYHYDGLAHTIDEEAFIPSKTSYEVLKAEMGKMLYLNEKNEFYLMMDDSLYRINLGSMSVKKVVEGLSTGSYCASESNRYFAWVDSANQYSSNTIKVMDLKSGKTFEVKKGDDQYLRPLGFIGEDFIYGQANAADVVSDAAGNTTFPMNGLIILDTSDQSELKTYTPSGGYVEKISVDGYTVTIDLIAQNNGVYAEIGQDTIMNREADSKQKIALDTSQSDTKLTVSAISIAGGKKPDKLKQLTAQMTINSHDTTVDLKFDDNTVHFYVYAKGDVIFASDNISDAIKQANDSMGVVIDSNQQYVWMRARKNAVNAFANIACNETDKDADSVVKSVSAMLTYNDVTVSVSELIGAGSSAVDVLKNNLPDKEILDLQGVSSEDIIFYISQGNPVFAMTGNTSAVLVTGYSSNGALYIYNPDNGATTSMSYEDADRMFYNGGLHFITYMTK
;
A
#
# COMPACT_ATOMS: atom_id res chain seq x y z
N MET A 1 77.77 -13.91 -28.80
CA MET A 1 76.48 -13.94 -29.53
C MET A 1 76.41 -12.77 -30.50
N SER A 2 75.97 -12.99 -31.75
CA SER A 2 75.95 -11.92 -32.76
C SER A 2 74.88 -10.87 -32.42
N LYS A 3 75.14 -9.60 -32.74
CA LYS A 3 74.20 -8.47 -32.57
C LYS A 3 72.84 -8.68 -33.27
N LYS A 4 72.69 -9.70 -34.13
CA LYS A 4 71.44 -10.08 -34.79
C LYS A 4 70.50 -10.92 -33.92
N VAL A 5 70.99 -11.56 -32.85
CA VAL A 5 70.17 -12.39 -31.93
C VAL A 5 69.82 -11.63 -30.65
N ILE A 6 70.65 -10.67 -30.23
CA ILE A 6 70.44 -9.91 -28.99
C ILE A 6 69.26 -8.93 -29.11
N LYS A 7 69.08 -8.29 -30.28
CA LYS A 7 67.99 -7.32 -30.50
C LYS A 7 66.58 -7.89 -30.32
N PRO A 8 66.20 -9.05 -30.91
CA PRO A 8 64.87 -9.62 -30.68
C PRO A 8 64.66 -10.08 -29.24
N ILE A 9 65.68 -10.60 -28.56
CA ILE A 9 65.59 -10.99 -27.14
C ILE A 9 65.33 -9.78 -26.25
N VAL A 10 66.06 -8.68 -26.47
CA VAL A 10 65.84 -7.43 -25.72
C VAL A 10 64.44 -6.87 -25.98
N LEU A 11 63.94 -6.94 -27.22
CA LEU A 11 62.59 -6.51 -27.56
C LEU A 11 61.51 -7.35 -26.87
N ILE A 12 61.70 -8.68 -26.79
CA ILE A 12 60.79 -9.57 -26.06
C ILE A 12 60.82 -9.27 -24.57
N VAL A 13 62.01 -9.05 -23.99
CA VAL A 13 62.14 -8.71 -22.56
C VAL A 13 61.51 -7.35 -22.26
N VAL A 14 61.68 -6.35 -23.12
CA VAL A 14 61.04 -5.03 -22.98
C VAL A 14 59.54 -5.13 -23.16
N PHE A 15 59.06 -5.95 -24.10
CA PHE A 15 57.63 -6.19 -24.29
C PHE A 15 57.01 -6.86 -23.07
N ILE A 16 57.62 -7.93 -22.54
CA ILE A 16 57.17 -8.62 -21.33
C ILE A 16 57.24 -7.68 -20.12
N ALA A 17 58.30 -6.89 -19.97
CA ALA A 17 58.42 -5.92 -18.89
C ALA A 17 57.36 -4.81 -19.00
N ALA A 18 57.05 -4.33 -20.20
CA ALA A 18 55.96 -3.38 -20.43
C ALA A 18 54.59 -4.01 -20.14
N LEU A 19 54.38 -5.28 -20.51
CA LEU A 19 53.14 -6.03 -20.24
C LEU A 19 52.95 -6.27 -18.75
N ILE A 20 54.01 -6.66 -18.03
CA ILE A 20 53.99 -6.82 -16.58
C ILE A 20 53.79 -5.45 -15.90
N THR A 21 54.46 -4.40 -16.38
CA THR A 21 54.28 -3.05 -15.81
C THR A 21 52.87 -2.56 -16.05
N PHE A 22 52.30 -2.75 -17.26
CA PHE A 22 50.93 -2.40 -17.60
C PHE A 22 49.92 -3.22 -16.79
N CYS A 23 50.08 -4.55 -16.68
CA CYS A 23 49.25 -5.38 -15.80
C CYS A 23 49.36 -4.93 -14.34
N ILE A 24 50.54 -4.58 -13.83
CA ILE A 24 50.71 -4.12 -12.45
C ILE A 24 50.15 -2.71 -12.26
N THR A 25 50.28 -1.77 -13.21
CA THR A 25 49.72 -0.41 -13.08
C THR A 25 48.22 -0.38 -13.29
N THR A 26 47.69 -1.21 -14.20
CA THR A 26 46.25 -1.29 -14.49
C THR A 26 45.51 -2.15 -13.44
N ASN A 27 46.13 -3.20 -12.88
CA ASN A 27 45.55 -3.98 -11.76
C ASN A 27 45.87 -3.43 -10.36
N LYS A 28 46.74 -2.43 -10.20
CA LYS A 28 46.95 -1.77 -8.88
C LYS A 28 45.85 -0.78 -8.50
N GLY A 29 44.91 -0.49 -9.41
CA GLY A 29 43.69 0.27 -9.13
C GLY A 29 42.46 -0.62 -8.90
N ASN A 30 42.38 -1.76 -9.59
CA ASN A 30 41.29 -2.73 -9.39
C ASN A 30 41.66 -3.71 -8.28
N LYS A 31 41.44 -3.31 -7.02
CA LYS A 31 40.91 -4.30 -6.08
C LYS A 31 39.59 -4.79 -6.69
N ASP A 32 39.32 -6.09 -6.68
CA ASP A 32 37.96 -6.57 -6.91
C ASP A 32 37.09 -5.90 -5.84
N MET A 33 36.41 -4.81 -6.22
CA MET A 33 35.54 -4.00 -5.36
C MET A 33 34.09 -4.46 -5.48
N THR A 34 33.85 -5.58 -6.15
CA THR A 34 32.53 -6.21 -6.26
C THR A 34 32.45 -7.44 -5.36
N THR A 35 31.26 -7.72 -4.85
CA THR A 35 30.97 -8.89 -4.03
C THR A 35 29.61 -9.48 -4.41
N LYS A 36 29.44 -10.79 -4.24
CA LYS A 36 28.09 -11.37 -4.16
C LYS A 36 27.45 -10.83 -2.88
N GLN A 37 26.17 -10.50 -2.94
CA GLN A 37 25.39 -10.17 -1.75
C GLN A 37 25.44 -11.36 -0.77
N ALA A 38 25.56 -11.09 0.53
CA ALA A 38 25.54 -12.14 1.54
C ALA A 38 24.21 -12.93 1.48
N ASP A 39 24.26 -14.24 1.71
CA ASP A 39 23.07 -15.10 1.76
C ASP A 39 22.22 -14.76 2.99
N ALA A 40 20.92 -15.07 2.95
CA ALA A 40 20.05 -14.90 4.12
C ALA A 40 20.54 -15.77 5.29
N THR A 41 20.51 -15.22 6.50
CA THR A 41 20.99 -15.84 7.74
C THR A 41 19.94 -15.90 8.84
N LEU A 42 18.88 -15.08 8.77
CA LEU A 42 17.94 -14.93 9.87
C LEU A 42 16.99 -16.15 10.03
N PRO A 43 16.65 -16.54 11.27
CA PRO A 43 15.67 -17.57 11.56
C PRO A 43 14.25 -17.14 11.21
N VAL A 44 13.42 -18.14 10.93
CA VAL A 44 11.98 -17.98 10.69
C VAL A 44 11.21 -18.69 11.81
N MET A 45 10.20 -18.02 12.37
CA MET A 45 9.37 -18.54 13.47
C MET A 45 7.98 -18.89 12.97
N SER A 46 7.40 -20.01 13.38
CA SER A 46 6.01 -20.38 13.09
C SER A 46 5.34 -20.92 14.35
N PHE A 47 4.01 -20.95 14.36
CA PHE A 47 3.21 -21.48 15.46
C PHE A 47 2.45 -22.72 15.05
N ASN A 48 2.00 -23.50 16.03
CA ASN A 48 1.17 -24.67 15.77
C ASN A 48 -0.21 -24.47 16.39
N LEU A 49 -1.24 -24.56 15.55
CA LEU A 49 -2.63 -24.71 15.97
C LEU A 49 -3.03 -26.17 15.77
N ASP A 50 -3.20 -26.91 16.86
CA ASP A 50 -3.28 -28.36 16.88
C ASP A 50 -2.11 -29.05 16.16
N LYS A 51 -2.33 -29.50 14.92
CA LYS A 51 -1.33 -30.17 14.07
C LYS A 51 -0.93 -29.36 12.84
N ILE A 52 -1.50 -28.17 12.67
CA ILE A 52 -1.29 -27.33 11.50
C ILE A 52 -0.32 -26.20 11.89
N LYS A 53 0.74 -26.07 11.11
CA LYS A 53 1.66 -24.93 11.21
C LYS A 53 0.96 -23.70 10.65
N ILE A 54 0.93 -22.61 11.42
CA ILE A 54 0.34 -21.33 11.06
C ILE A 54 1.30 -20.19 11.36
N ASN A 55 1.02 -19.01 10.79
CA ASN A 55 1.59 -17.72 11.20
C ASN A 55 3.13 -17.74 11.19
N THR A 56 3.72 -17.80 10.00
CA THR A 56 5.18 -17.73 9.83
C THR A 56 5.65 -16.28 9.87
N LEU A 57 6.49 -15.95 10.85
CA LEU A 57 7.09 -14.65 11.10
C LEU A 57 8.55 -14.60 10.66
N HIS A 58 8.94 -13.47 10.07
CA HIS A 58 10.31 -13.15 9.70
C HIS A 58 10.95 -12.23 10.76
N GLY A 59 12.28 -12.32 10.88
CA GLY A 59 13.03 -11.67 11.93
C GLY A 59 13.51 -10.27 11.53
N TYR A 60 13.35 -9.29 12.42
CA TYR A 60 13.85 -7.93 12.23
C TYR A 60 15.13 -7.72 13.04
N THR A 61 16.14 -7.08 12.46
CA THR A 61 17.41 -6.78 13.15
C THR A 61 17.38 -5.42 13.88
N THR A 62 16.39 -4.58 13.55
CA THR A 62 16.09 -3.34 14.25
C THR A 62 14.78 -3.48 15.03
N GLU A 63 14.70 -2.89 16.23
CA GLU A 63 13.46 -2.83 17.00
C GLU A 63 12.47 -1.88 16.31
N MET A 64 11.41 -2.47 15.74
CA MET A 64 10.29 -1.81 15.08
C MET A 64 9.31 -1.22 16.09
N ASP A 65 8.46 -0.28 15.65
CA ASP A 65 7.33 0.21 16.42
C ASP A 65 6.22 -0.85 16.45
N PRO A 66 5.94 -1.50 17.60
CA PRO A 66 4.92 -2.54 17.68
C PRO A 66 3.52 -2.06 17.25
N THR A 67 3.20 -0.76 17.34
CA THR A 67 1.88 -0.27 16.91
C THR A 67 1.73 -0.22 15.40
N LYS A 68 2.84 -0.30 14.66
CA LYS A 68 2.89 -0.32 13.20
C LYS A 68 3.18 -1.72 12.64
N MET A 69 3.20 -2.74 13.50
CA MET A 69 3.50 -4.14 13.15
C MET A 69 2.28 -5.05 13.29
N ARG A 70 1.24 -4.77 12.50
CA ARG A 70 -0.01 -5.52 12.49
C ARG A 70 0.05 -6.70 11.52
N ASP A 71 0.77 -7.75 11.91
CA ASP A 71 0.84 -9.00 11.14
C ASP A 71 -0.33 -9.94 11.48
N CYS A 72 -0.07 -11.20 11.83
CA CYS A 72 -1.09 -12.22 12.10
C CYS A 72 -1.62 -12.21 13.55
N VAL A 73 -2.77 -12.87 13.76
CA VAL A 73 -3.35 -13.17 15.09
C VAL A 73 -3.11 -14.65 15.41
N ILE A 74 -2.50 -14.92 16.55
CA ILE A 74 -2.34 -16.28 17.07
C ILE A 74 -3.48 -16.53 18.08
N PRO A 75 -4.40 -17.46 17.79
CA PRO A 75 -5.42 -17.85 18.75
C PRO A 75 -4.79 -18.68 19.88
N ILE A 76 -5.08 -18.29 21.12
CA ILE A 76 -4.70 -19.00 22.33
C ILE A 76 -5.93 -19.69 22.89
N SER A 77 -5.92 -21.02 22.96
CA SER A 77 -7.03 -21.80 23.52
C SER A 77 -7.07 -21.73 25.06
N ASP A 78 -8.13 -22.31 25.65
CA ASP A 78 -8.36 -22.34 27.10
C ASP A 78 -7.20 -22.95 27.93
N ASP A 79 -6.35 -23.80 27.33
CA ASP A 79 -5.18 -24.35 28.01
C ASP A 79 -4.02 -23.35 28.14
N ARG A 80 -4.16 -22.17 27.51
CA ARG A 80 -3.22 -21.06 27.43
C ARG A 80 -1.83 -21.50 26.95
N LYS A 81 -1.76 -22.52 26.09
CA LYS A 81 -0.51 -23.04 25.57
C LYS A 81 -0.25 -22.46 24.18
N LEU A 82 0.88 -21.79 24.03
CA LEU A 82 1.41 -21.36 22.75
C LEU A 82 2.54 -22.31 22.34
N SER A 83 2.38 -23.01 21.22
CA SER A 83 3.40 -23.89 20.67
C SER A 83 4.08 -23.24 19.47
N LEU A 84 5.41 -23.15 19.50
CA LEU A 84 6.20 -22.50 18.47
C LEU A 84 7.33 -23.39 17.95
N SER A 85 7.67 -23.17 16.67
CA SER A 85 8.72 -23.83 15.91
C SER A 85 9.61 -22.77 15.26
N ILE A 86 10.93 -22.84 15.40
CA ILE A 86 11.86 -21.89 14.77
C ILE A 86 12.83 -22.65 13.87
N SER A 87 12.83 -22.33 12.59
CA SER A 87 13.86 -22.77 11.64
C SER A 87 15.06 -21.84 11.76
N THR A 88 16.17 -22.31 12.32
CA THR A 88 17.34 -21.48 12.68
C THR A 88 18.28 -21.20 11.52
N TYR A 89 18.23 -21.99 10.45
CA TYR A 89 19.16 -21.92 9.30
C TYR A 89 20.65 -21.88 9.69
N GLY A 90 20.99 -22.46 10.84
CA GLY A 90 22.36 -22.49 11.35
C GLY A 90 22.75 -21.30 12.25
N MET A 91 21.87 -20.31 12.45
CA MET A 91 22.07 -19.27 13.45
C MET A 91 22.04 -19.88 14.87
N ALA A 92 23.03 -19.52 15.68
CA ALA A 92 23.05 -19.91 17.09
C ALA A 92 21.94 -19.16 17.86
N VAL A 93 21.27 -19.84 18.80
CA VAL A 93 20.21 -19.25 19.62
C VAL A 93 20.57 -19.43 21.08
N ASP A 94 20.93 -18.32 21.73
CA ASP A 94 21.32 -18.31 23.14
C ASP A 94 20.11 -18.16 24.05
N ARG A 95 19.15 -17.32 23.64
CA ARG A 95 17.97 -16.98 24.43
C ARG A 95 16.77 -16.65 23.53
N ILE A 96 15.58 -17.00 23.99
CA ILE A 96 14.31 -16.58 23.40
C ILE A 96 13.47 -15.94 24.50
N SER A 97 13.07 -14.68 24.33
CA SER A 97 12.20 -13.94 25.25
C SER A 97 10.96 -13.41 24.53
N TYR A 98 9.93 -13.04 25.27
CA TYR A 98 8.70 -12.46 24.71
C TYR A 98 8.13 -11.34 25.60
N LYS A 99 7.45 -10.40 24.96
CA LYS A 99 6.71 -9.31 25.60
C LYS A 99 5.29 -9.26 25.09
N ILE A 100 4.33 -9.09 26.00
CA ILE A 100 2.91 -8.89 25.68
C ILE A 100 2.48 -7.51 26.14
N ARG A 101 1.85 -6.73 25.24
CA ARG A 101 1.33 -5.38 25.50
C ARG A 101 -0.09 -5.21 24.99
N SER A 102 -0.80 -4.21 25.51
CA SER A 102 -2.03 -3.72 24.86
C SER A 102 -1.75 -3.25 23.44
N MET A 103 -2.79 -3.20 22.60
CA MET A 103 -2.69 -2.80 21.18
C MET A 103 -2.09 -1.41 20.95
N ASP A 104 -2.29 -0.49 21.90
CA ASP A 104 -1.68 0.86 21.89
C ASP A 104 -0.21 0.88 22.36
N GLY A 105 0.37 -0.28 22.70
CA GLY A 105 1.72 -0.44 23.21
C GLY A 105 1.96 0.03 24.65
N LYS A 106 0.97 0.67 25.31
CA LYS A 106 1.19 1.36 26.60
C LYS A 106 1.23 0.42 27.81
N ARG A 107 0.26 -0.48 27.94
CA ARG A 107 0.15 -1.41 29.08
C ARG A 107 0.99 -2.65 28.85
N LEU A 108 2.02 -2.85 29.66
CA LEU A 108 2.76 -4.11 29.72
C LEU A 108 1.92 -5.18 30.45
N VAL A 109 1.73 -6.32 29.80
CA VAL A 109 0.99 -7.48 30.32
C VAL A 109 1.94 -8.58 30.77
N ALA A 110 2.99 -8.85 29.99
CA ALA A 110 4.06 -9.78 30.35
C ALA A 110 5.38 -9.43 29.68
N ASP A 111 6.48 -9.84 30.31
CA ASP A 111 7.86 -9.75 29.84
C ASP A 111 8.62 -10.92 30.48
N ASP A 112 8.90 -11.98 29.71
CA ASP A 112 9.43 -13.24 30.24
C ASP A 112 10.33 -13.97 29.23
N GLU A 113 11.05 -14.98 29.70
CA GLU A 113 12.00 -15.79 28.93
C GLU A 113 11.50 -17.24 28.80
N ILE A 114 11.72 -17.84 27.63
CA ILE A 114 11.40 -19.26 27.41
C ILE A 114 12.44 -20.12 28.11
N SER A 115 12.07 -20.62 29.28
CA SER A 115 12.97 -21.38 30.18
C SER A 115 13.51 -22.70 29.63
N SER A 116 12.82 -23.33 28.66
CA SER A 116 13.31 -24.54 28.03
C SER A 116 12.77 -24.69 26.61
N PHE A 117 13.65 -25.04 25.68
CA PHE A 117 13.31 -25.42 24.32
C PHE A 117 14.21 -26.57 23.86
N SER A 118 13.74 -27.32 22.88
CA SER A 118 14.57 -28.35 22.22
C SER A 118 15.10 -27.81 20.91
N ASN A 119 16.37 -28.07 20.59
CA ASN A 119 16.98 -27.75 19.30
C ASN A 119 17.51 -29.03 18.66
N LYS A 120 16.96 -29.40 17.50
CA LYS A 120 17.39 -30.56 16.71
C LYS A 120 17.31 -30.21 15.23
N ASP A 121 18.34 -30.58 14.47
CA ASP A 121 18.37 -30.42 13.01
C ASP A 121 18.01 -28.99 12.55
N ASN A 122 18.66 -27.98 13.17
CA ASN A 122 18.40 -26.56 12.94
C ASN A 122 16.95 -26.12 13.20
N THR A 123 16.17 -26.90 13.94
CA THR A 123 14.79 -26.58 14.31
C THR A 123 14.64 -26.54 15.82
N ILE A 124 14.17 -25.40 16.34
CA ILE A 124 13.79 -25.24 17.74
C ILE A 124 12.30 -25.52 17.89
N GLN A 125 11.92 -26.21 18.96
CA GLN A 125 10.52 -26.39 19.40
C GLN A 125 10.39 -25.95 20.84
N ALA A 126 9.38 -25.14 21.14
CA ALA A 126 9.07 -24.68 22.49
C ALA A 126 7.56 -24.58 22.71
N ASP A 127 7.17 -24.77 23.97
CA ASP A 127 5.81 -24.57 24.45
C ASP A 127 5.83 -23.52 25.57
N VAL A 128 5.02 -22.47 25.42
CA VAL A 128 4.96 -21.34 26.35
C VAL A 128 3.57 -21.29 26.98
N SER A 129 3.50 -21.14 28.30
CA SER A 129 2.24 -20.93 29.01
C SER A 129 1.93 -19.43 29.08
N MET A 130 0.85 -19.00 28.44
CA MET A 130 0.43 -17.60 28.42
C MET A 130 -0.11 -17.14 29.79
N PRO A 131 0.11 -15.86 30.17
CA PRO A 131 -0.36 -15.31 31.44
C PRO A 131 -1.89 -15.29 31.57
N ASN A 132 -2.42 -15.38 32.80
CA ASN A 132 -3.87 -15.30 33.08
C ASN A 132 -4.44 -13.88 33.14
N VAL A 133 -3.68 -12.86 32.72
CA VAL A 133 -4.07 -11.44 32.82
C VAL A 133 -4.60 -10.89 31.50
N MET A 134 -4.77 -11.76 30.50
CA MET A 134 -5.38 -11.43 29.22
C MET A 134 -6.89 -11.59 29.32
N ASP A 135 -7.61 -10.59 28.82
CA ASP A 135 -9.06 -10.65 28.68
C ASP A 135 -9.45 -11.52 27.46
N GLU A 136 -10.49 -12.33 27.59
CA GLU A 136 -11.04 -13.14 26.49
C GLU A 136 -11.49 -12.24 25.32
N ASN A 137 -11.30 -12.71 24.09
CA ASN A 137 -11.66 -12.01 22.84
C ASN A 137 -11.06 -10.59 22.73
N THR A 138 -9.93 -10.35 23.37
CA THR A 138 -9.19 -9.08 23.29
C THR A 138 -7.83 -9.34 22.64
N GLU A 139 -7.47 -8.50 21.66
CA GLU A 139 -6.15 -8.56 21.00
C GLU A 139 -5.06 -7.93 21.87
N TYR A 140 -3.88 -8.53 21.81
CA TYR A 140 -2.66 -8.03 22.45
C TYR A 140 -1.48 -8.14 21.48
N LEU A 141 -0.55 -7.20 21.56
CA LEU A 141 0.72 -7.27 20.82
C LEU A 141 1.64 -8.28 21.48
N LEU A 142 2.28 -9.11 20.67
CA LEU A 142 3.28 -10.08 21.07
C LEU A 142 4.57 -9.82 20.30
N VAL A 143 5.64 -9.56 21.03
CA VAL A 143 6.98 -9.37 20.47
C VAL A 143 7.89 -10.45 21.01
N PHE A 144 8.43 -11.31 20.14
CA PHE A 144 9.52 -12.21 20.50
C PHE A 144 10.87 -11.58 20.21
N THR A 145 11.88 -11.97 20.98
CA THR A 145 13.27 -11.63 20.73
C THR A 145 14.12 -12.88 20.82
N ILE A 146 14.84 -13.20 19.75
CA ILE A 146 15.90 -14.20 19.72
C ILE A 146 17.23 -13.47 19.91
N THR A 147 18.00 -13.84 20.93
CA THR A 147 19.36 -13.31 21.15
C THR A 147 20.40 -14.33 20.67
N SER A 148 21.39 -13.84 19.92
CA SER A 148 22.58 -14.58 19.50
C SER A 148 23.82 -13.73 19.71
N GLY A 149 24.63 -14.06 20.72
CA GLY A 149 25.78 -13.26 21.10
C GLY A 149 25.40 -11.85 21.59
N GLN A 150 25.62 -10.84 20.77
CA GLN A 150 25.22 -9.44 21.04
C GLN A 150 24.03 -9.00 20.17
N ASP A 151 23.65 -9.82 19.20
CA ASP A 151 22.63 -9.49 18.21
C ASP A 151 21.27 -9.94 18.71
N ASN A 152 20.24 -9.15 18.39
CA ASN A 152 18.85 -9.46 18.66
C ASN A 152 18.08 -9.50 17.36
N VAL A 153 17.16 -10.46 17.26
CA VAL A 153 16.22 -10.59 16.16
C VAL A 153 14.80 -10.54 16.74
N TYR A 154 14.00 -9.59 16.27
CA TYR A 154 12.67 -9.29 16.78
C TYR A 154 11.60 -9.91 15.87
N TYR A 155 10.52 -10.42 16.43
CA TYR A 155 9.39 -10.97 15.68
C TYR A 155 8.09 -10.41 16.25
N TYR A 156 7.18 -9.99 15.39
CA TYR A 156 5.96 -9.26 15.77
C TYR A 156 4.72 -10.04 15.36
N SER A 157 3.75 -10.14 16.27
CA SER A 157 2.44 -10.75 16.02
C SER A 157 1.41 -10.18 16.99
N ARG A 158 0.15 -10.55 16.81
CA ARG A 158 -0.92 -10.37 17.79
C ARG A 158 -1.31 -11.71 18.39
N ILE A 159 -1.86 -11.68 19.60
CA ILE A 159 -2.48 -12.84 20.25
C ILE A 159 -3.86 -12.49 20.76
N MET A 160 -4.75 -13.48 20.77
CA MET A 160 -6.10 -13.37 21.32
C MET A 160 -6.46 -14.68 22.01
N GLN A 161 -6.95 -14.61 23.25
CA GLN A 161 -7.51 -15.77 23.92
C GLN A 161 -8.91 -16.04 23.36
N THR A 162 -9.12 -17.23 22.80
CA THR A 162 -10.37 -17.69 22.18
C THR A 162 -10.68 -19.12 22.65
N ASP A 163 -11.83 -19.67 22.24
CA ASP A 163 -12.14 -21.09 22.51
C ASP A 163 -11.21 -22.08 21.76
N GLY A 164 -10.34 -21.58 20.87
CA GLY A 164 -9.38 -22.30 20.03
C GLY A 164 -9.99 -23.22 18.96
N LYS A 165 -11.15 -23.83 19.25
CA LYS A 165 -11.81 -24.84 18.41
C LYS A 165 -12.40 -24.25 17.14
N ALA A 166 -12.94 -23.02 17.21
CA ALA A 166 -13.47 -22.35 16.03
C ALA A 166 -12.34 -22.05 15.03
N ALA A 167 -11.25 -21.43 15.51
CA ALA A 167 -10.10 -21.07 14.68
C ALA A 167 -9.43 -22.29 14.03
N ALA A 168 -9.31 -23.41 14.76
CA ALA A 168 -8.74 -24.65 14.22
C ALA A 168 -9.59 -25.19 13.05
N LYS A 169 -10.92 -25.23 13.17
CA LYS A 169 -11.83 -25.64 12.10
C LYS A 169 -11.76 -24.73 10.87
N VAL A 170 -11.57 -23.43 11.10
CA VAL A 170 -11.40 -22.42 10.04
C VAL A 170 -10.13 -22.67 9.24
N VAL A 171 -9.01 -22.87 9.93
CA VAL A 171 -7.71 -23.21 9.31
C VAL A 171 -7.79 -24.55 8.56
N GLU A 172 -8.39 -25.58 9.15
CA GLU A 172 -8.61 -26.88 8.50
C GLU A 172 -9.45 -26.76 7.23
N PHE A 173 -10.51 -25.95 7.26
CA PHE A 173 -11.35 -25.72 6.08
C PHE A 173 -10.60 -24.98 4.98
N ALA A 174 -9.89 -23.90 5.31
CA ALA A 174 -9.11 -23.13 4.33
C ALA A 174 -8.05 -24.01 3.66
N LYS A 175 -7.32 -24.81 4.46
CA LYS A 175 -6.36 -25.78 3.93
C LYS A 175 -7.03 -26.81 3.01
N LYS A 176 -8.19 -27.35 3.41
CA LYS A 176 -8.92 -28.29 2.55
C LYS A 176 -9.31 -27.64 1.23
N PHE A 177 -9.85 -26.42 1.27
CA PHE A 177 -10.25 -25.69 0.07
C PHE A 177 -9.07 -25.52 -0.89
N HIS A 178 -7.92 -25.10 -0.35
CA HIS A 178 -6.65 -25.00 -1.06
C HIS A 178 -6.23 -26.33 -1.72
N ASP A 179 -6.17 -27.41 -0.94
CA ASP A 179 -5.77 -28.74 -1.42
C ASP A 179 -6.67 -29.22 -2.59
N GLU A 180 -7.98 -28.94 -2.52
CA GLU A 180 -8.97 -29.29 -3.55
C GLU A 180 -8.76 -28.51 -4.86
N THR A 181 -8.08 -27.34 -4.85
CA THR A 181 -7.79 -26.58 -6.08
C THR A 181 -6.87 -27.32 -7.04
N PHE A 182 -6.07 -28.27 -6.55
CA PHE A 182 -5.17 -29.08 -7.36
C PHE A 182 -5.79 -30.39 -7.85
N ILE A 183 -7.00 -30.74 -7.40
CA ILE A 183 -7.71 -31.97 -7.80
C ILE A 183 -8.49 -31.69 -9.08
N LYS A 184 -7.97 -32.18 -10.22
CA LYS A 184 -8.56 -31.90 -11.53
C LYS A 184 -9.85 -32.68 -11.83
N ASP A 185 -9.95 -33.90 -11.33
CA ASP A 185 -10.96 -34.88 -11.74
C ASP A 185 -12.26 -34.80 -10.93
N ASP A 186 -12.22 -34.26 -9.71
CA ASP A 186 -13.40 -34.07 -8.85
C ASP A 186 -13.57 -32.58 -8.54
N LYS A 187 -14.62 -31.99 -9.12
CA LYS A 187 -14.96 -30.58 -8.99
C LYS A 187 -16.19 -30.36 -8.11
N SER A 188 -16.71 -31.42 -7.50
CA SER A 188 -17.97 -31.38 -6.74
C SER A 188 -17.87 -30.51 -5.49
N PHE A 189 -16.67 -30.43 -4.86
CA PHE A 189 -16.42 -29.62 -3.68
C PHE A 189 -16.81 -28.14 -3.88
N PHE A 190 -16.39 -27.55 -5.00
CA PHE A 190 -16.62 -26.12 -5.29
C PHE A 190 -18.08 -25.79 -5.61
N THR A 191 -18.89 -26.75 -6.08
CA THR A 191 -20.28 -26.49 -6.50
C THR A 191 -21.18 -25.94 -5.38
N THR A 192 -20.80 -26.12 -4.11
CA THR A 192 -21.55 -25.64 -2.94
C THR A 192 -21.16 -24.22 -2.53
N TYR A 193 -20.02 -23.70 -3.00
CA TYR A 193 -19.44 -22.42 -2.55
C TYR A 193 -19.37 -21.36 -3.64
N MET A 194 -19.39 -21.76 -4.91
CA MET A 194 -19.33 -20.83 -6.04
C MET A 194 -20.58 -19.98 -6.19
N GLU A 195 -20.38 -18.75 -6.59
CA GLU A 195 -21.44 -17.81 -6.95
C GLU A 195 -21.81 -17.93 -8.44
N THR A 196 -22.74 -17.08 -8.89
CA THR A 196 -23.06 -17.00 -10.31
C THR A 196 -21.84 -16.45 -11.05
N THR A 197 -21.44 -17.12 -12.14
CA THR A 197 -20.23 -16.72 -12.87
C THR A 197 -20.39 -15.38 -13.59
N THR A 198 -19.91 -14.31 -12.97
CA THR A 198 -19.88 -12.93 -13.50
C THR A 198 -18.46 -12.38 -13.70
N GLY A 199 -17.44 -13.00 -13.12
CA GLY A 199 -16.05 -12.57 -13.23
C GLY A 199 -15.42 -12.78 -14.62
N ASP A 200 -14.25 -12.18 -14.85
CA ASP A 200 -13.48 -12.36 -16.08
C ASP A 200 -13.06 -13.82 -16.25
N ARG A 201 -13.44 -14.41 -17.37
CA ARG A 201 -13.18 -15.83 -17.70
C ARG A 201 -11.84 -16.04 -18.40
N ASN A 202 -11.13 -14.96 -18.73
CA ASN A 202 -9.92 -15.00 -19.51
C ASN A 202 -8.67 -14.76 -18.67
N THR A 203 -8.72 -14.91 -17.35
CA THR A 203 -7.53 -14.73 -16.51
C THR A 203 -7.39 -15.83 -15.46
N LEU A 204 -6.14 -16.18 -15.16
CA LEU A 204 -5.75 -16.97 -13.99
C LEU A 204 -4.98 -16.14 -12.96
N ALA A 205 -4.71 -14.86 -13.27
CA ALA A 205 -3.97 -13.96 -12.39
C ALA A 205 -4.76 -13.57 -11.16
N HIS A 206 -6.07 -13.39 -11.29
CA HIS A 206 -7.00 -13.13 -10.21
C HIS A 206 -8.22 -14.03 -10.38
N VAL A 207 -8.55 -14.81 -9.36
CA VAL A 207 -9.67 -15.76 -9.38
C VAL A 207 -10.43 -15.67 -8.06
N ASP A 208 -11.74 -15.59 -8.14
CA ASP A 208 -12.65 -15.38 -7.00
C ASP A 208 -13.86 -16.33 -7.04
N LEU A 209 -14.83 -16.12 -6.15
CA LEU A 209 -16.09 -16.90 -6.13
C LEU A 209 -16.99 -16.68 -7.35
N THR A 210 -16.80 -15.60 -8.10
CA THR A 210 -17.56 -15.27 -9.32
C THR A 210 -16.89 -15.83 -10.59
N SER A 211 -15.72 -16.45 -10.44
CA SER A 211 -14.99 -17.13 -11.51
C SER A 211 -15.61 -18.48 -11.87
N THR A 212 -15.07 -19.16 -12.88
CA THR A 212 -15.49 -20.55 -13.17
C THR A 212 -14.78 -21.54 -12.25
N VAL A 213 -15.41 -22.70 -11.98
CA VAL A 213 -14.74 -23.82 -11.28
C VAL A 213 -13.46 -24.24 -12.00
N SER A 214 -13.42 -24.12 -13.33
CA SER A 214 -12.22 -24.39 -14.11
C SER A 214 -11.07 -23.45 -13.72
N GLN A 215 -11.30 -22.15 -13.59
CA GLN A 215 -10.27 -21.18 -13.19
C GLN A 215 -9.78 -21.42 -11.75
N ILE A 216 -10.70 -21.73 -10.82
CA ILE A 216 -10.31 -22.10 -9.45
C ILE A 216 -9.40 -23.32 -9.45
N THR A 217 -9.68 -24.32 -10.28
CA THR A 217 -8.81 -25.49 -10.43
C THR A 217 -7.70 -25.32 -11.47
N TRP A 218 -7.15 -24.10 -11.60
CA TRP A 218 -5.99 -23.76 -12.47
C TRP A 218 -6.18 -23.96 -13.99
N GLY A 219 -7.41 -24.10 -14.45
CA GLY A 219 -7.74 -24.28 -15.86
C GLY A 219 -7.06 -25.50 -16.46
N SER A 220 -6.35 -25.27 -17.56
CA SER A 220 -5.58 -26.31 -18.26
C SER A 220 -4.10 -26.33 -17.84
N MET A 221 -3.64 -25.43 -16.97
CA MET A 221 -2.25 -25.43 -16.49
C MET A 221 -1.93 -26.74 -15.77
N ALA A 222 -0.73 -27.27 -15.98
CA ALA A 222 -0.18 -28.40 -15.22
C ALA A 222 0.33 -27.94 -13.85
N ALA A 223 -0.52 -27.23 -13.12
CA ALA A 223 -0.23 -26.67 -11.81
C ALA A 223 0.11 -27.76 -10.79
N ALA A 224 1.25 -27.60 -10.13
CA ALA A 224 1.68 -28.42 -9.01
C ALA A 224 2.22 -27.53 -7.89
N GLN A 225 1.79 -27.76 -6.67
CA GLN A 225 2.32 -27.07 -5.49
C GLN A 225 3.82 -27.38 -5.33
N TYR A 226 4.66 -26.35 -5.22
CA TYR A 226 6.11 -26.46 -5.15
C TYR A 226 6.63 -26.31 -3.71
N THR A 227 6.16 -25.30 -2.97
CA THR A 227 6.48 -25.11 -1.53
C THR A 227 5.33 -25.57 -0.64
N ASN A 228 5.59 -25.74 0.66
CA ASN A 228 4.51 -25.95 1.63
C ASN A 228 3.70 -24.66 1.80
N PRO A 229 2.37 -24.72 1.89
CA PRO A 229 1.56 -23.53 2.09
C PRO A 229 1.79 -22.93 3.49
N VAL A 230 1.99 -21.62 3.52
CA VAL A 230 2.06 -20.81 4.75
C VAL A 230 0.67 -20.28 5.02
N ILE A 231 0.01 -20.82 6.05
CA ILE A 231 -1.34 -20.41 6.44
C ILE A 231 -1.23 -19.35 7.53
N ALA A 232 -1.85 -18.18 7.34
CA ALA A 232 -1.87 -17.12 8.34
C ALA A 232 -3.31 -16.72 8.72
N LEU A 233 -3.59 -16.63 10.01
CA LEU A 233 -4.81 -16.02 10.54
C LEU A 233 -4.58 -14.53 10.66
N LYS A 234 -5.30 -13.73 9.88
CA LYS A 234 -5.14 -12.26 9.84
C LYS A 234 -6.17 -11.53 10.68
N GLU A 235 -7.38 -12.06 10.83
CA GLU A 235 -8.41 -11.51 11.71
C GLU A 235 -9.24 -12.61 12.36
N ILE A 236 -9.64 -12.40 13.62
CA ILE A 236 -10.52 -13.30 14.37
C ILE A 236 -11.57 -12.45 15.09
N ASN A 237 -12.85 -12.69 14.82
CA ASN A 237 -13.95 -12.00 15.52
C ASN A 237 -15.26 -12.81 15.47
N ASP A 238 -16.27 -12.37 16.22
CA ASP A 238 -17.56 -13.04 16.33
C ASP A 238 -18.34 -13.18 15.00
N SER A 239 -18.00 -12.38 13.99
CA SER A 239 -18.72 -12.34 12.71
C SER A 239 -18.02 -13.10 11.59
N TYR A 240 -16.70 -13.14 11.56
CA TYR A 240 -15.90 -13.81 10.54
C TYR A 240 -14.42 -13.88 10.94
N ASP A 241 -13.71 -14.83 10.34
CA ASP A 241 -12.27 -14.93 10.40
C ASP A 241 -11.67 -14.66 9.02
N VAL A 242 -10.45 -14.13 9.00
CA VAL A 242 -9.66 -13.95 7.77
C VAL A 242 -8.46 -14.87 7.79
N VAL A 243 -8.30 -15.65 6.73
CA VAL A 243 -7.15 -16.55 6.53
C VAL A 243 -6.48 -16.21 5.20
N THR A 244 -5.15 -16.17 5.18
CA THR A 244 -4.38 -16.18 3.93
C THR A 244 -3.56 -17.47 3.81
N ILE A 245 -3.32 -17.91 2.58
CA ILE A 245 -2.45 -19.03 2.26
C ILE A 245 -1.48 -18.59 1.17
N ASP A 246 -0.20 -18.50 1.52
CA ASP A 246 0.88 -18.10 0.62
C ASP A 246 1.74 -19.32 0.25
N TYR A 247 1.99 -19.51 -1.04
CA TYR A 247 2.78 -20.64 -1.54
C TYR A 247 3.34 -20.37 -2.94
N VAL A 248 4.27 -21.22 -3.35
CA VAL A 248 4.79 -21.25 -4.70
C VAL A 248 4.15 -22.42 -5.45
N MET A 249 3.62 -22.12 -6.63
CA MET A 249 3.18 -23.11 -7.60
C MET A 249 4.23 -23.25 -8.69
N SER A 250 4.41 -24.47 -9.20
CA SER A 250 5.17 -24.76 -10.41
C SER A 250 4.25 -25.22 -11.55
N CYS A 251 4.66 -24.94 -12.79
CA CYS A 251 4.03 -25.47 -14.00
C CYS A 251 5.11 -25.80 -15.02
N VAL A 252 4.98 -26.94 -15.71
CA VAL A 252 5.80 -27.24 -16.89
C VAL A 252 5.02 -26.79 -18.11
N ASP A 253 5.61 -25.90 -18.91
CA ASP A 253 4.98 -25.32 -20.09
C ASP A 253 4.96 -26.31 -21.28
N GLY A 254 4.35 -25.90 -22.40
CA GLY A 254 4.27 -26.73 -23.61
C GLY A 254 5.62 -27.02 -24.29
N LYS A 255 6.68 -26.30 -23.91
CA LYS A 255 8.06 -26.50 -24.40
C LYS A 255 8.91 -27.34 -23.43
N GLY A 256 8.38 -27.67 -22.26
CA GLY A 256 9.10 -28.40 -21.21
C GLY A 256 9.90 -27.50 -20.27
N GLU A 257 9.74 -26.18 -20.35
CA GLU A 257 10.35 -25.22 -19.42
C GLU A 257 9.55 -25.20 -18.11
N THR A 258 10.24 -25.09 -16.97
CA THR A 258 9.60 -24.99 -15.67
C THR A 258 9.39 -23.54 -15.29
N GLU A 259 8.18 -23.20 -14.88
CA GLU A 259 7.77 -21.87 -14.46
C GLU A 259 7.30 -21.91 -13.02
N TYR A 260 7.57 -20.84 -12.29
CA TYR A 260 7.18 -20.68 -10.89
C TYR A 260 6.26 -19.48 -10.73
N TYR A 261 5.36 -19.57 -9.77
CA TYR A 261 4.36 -18.54 -9.49
C TYR A 261 4.25 -18.35 -7.99
N ASN A 262 4.36 -17.11 -7.53
CA ASN A 262 3.93 -16.75 -6.19
C ASN A 262 2.41 -16.66 -6.19
N VAL A 263 1.78 -17.39 -5.29
CA VAL A 263 0.33 -17.49 -5.19
C VAL A 263 -0.08 -17.14 -3.78
N ARG A 264 -1.11 -16.29 -3.69
CA ARG A 264 -1.77 -15.96 -2.44
C ARG A 264 -3.25 -16.24 -2.57
N GLU A 265 -3.77 -17.01 -1.63
CA GLU A 265 -5.20 -17.21 -1.44
C GLU A 265 -5.65 -16.43 -0.20
N TYR A 266 -6.79 -15.76 -0.32
CA TYR A 266 -7.46 -15.04 0.75
C TYR A 266 -8.83 -15.66 0.97
N PHE A 267 -9.18 -15.84 2.23
CA PHE A 267 -10.47 -16.36 2.67
C PHE A 267 -11.07 -15.45 3.72
N ARG A 268 -12.36 -15.14 3.54
CA ARG A 268 -13.22 -14.62 4.61
C ARG A 268 -14.23 -15.68 4.98
N LEU A 269 -14.09 -16.25 6.17
CA LEU A 269 -14.81 -17.44 6.60
C LEU A 269 -15.72 -17.13 7.78
N ARG A 270 -16.89 -17.77 7.83
CA ARG A 270 -17.77 -17.72 9.01
C ARG A 270 -18.15 -19.12 9.42
N GLN A 271 -17.67 -19.52 10.60
CA GLN A 271 -18.04 -20.77 11.23
C GLN A 271 -19.38 -20.61 11.96
N THR A 272 -20.32 -21.54 11.74
CA THR A 272 -21.52 -21.70 12.58
C THR A 272 -21.51 -23.08 13.24
N GLU A 273 -22.51 -23.39 14.06
CA GLU A 273 -22.63 -24.74 14.66
C GLU A 273 -22.73 -25.86 13.61
N SER A 274 -23.29 -25.56 12.43
CA SER A 274 -23.65 -26.57 11.43
C SER A 274 -22.76 -26.61 10.19
N ARG A 275 -22.14 -25.49 9.78
CA ARG A 275 -21.31 -25.43 8.57
C ARG A 275 -20.34 -24.24 8.56
N MET A 276 -19.38 -24.32 7.64
CA MET A 276 -18.54 -23.19 7.23
C MET A 276 -19.21 -22.44 6.08
N TYR A 277 -19.25 -21.11 6.16
CA TYR A 277 -19.59 -20.23 5.05
C TYR A 277 -18.33 -19.58 4.48
N VAL A 278 -18.19 -19.61 3.16
CA VAL A 278 -17.17 -18.84 2.45
C VAL A 278 -17.83 -17.52 2.06
N LEU A 279 -17.52 -16.45 2.79
CA LEU A 279 -18.08 -15.12 2.55
C LEU A 279 -17.34 -14.39 1.44
N ASN A 280 -16.05 -14.68 1.28
CA ASN A 280 -15.23 -14.27 0.15
C ASN A 280 -14.06 -15.27 0.00
N TYR A 281 -13.63 -15.48 -1.24
CA TYR A 281 -12.41 -16.16 -1.60
C TYR A 281 -11.79 -15.44 -2.80
N GLU A 282 -10.50 -15.18 -2.73
CA GLU A 282 -9.72 -14.61 -3.83
C GLU A 282 -8.37 -15.30 -3.91
N ARG A 283 -7.87 -15.53 -5.13
CA ARG A 283 -6.52 -16.03 -5.40
C ARG A 283 -5.84 -15.13 -6.40
N THR A 284 -4.67 -14.62 -6.03
CA THR A 284 -3.76 -13.94 -6.94
C THR A 284 -2.57 -14.83 -7.29
N ALA A 285 -2.18 -14.85 -8.57
CA ALA A 285 -1.01 -15.58 -9.05
C ALA A 285 -0.12 -14.66 -9.89
N ASN A 286 1.18 -14.64 -9.58
CA ASN A 286 2.17 -13.85 -10.30
C ASN A 286 3.37 -14.73 -10.68
N GLN A 287 3.75 -14.70 -11.96
CA GLN A 287 4.88 -15.47 -12.46
C GLN A 287 6.20 -14.90 -11.93
N ILE A 288 7.06 -15.73 -11.36
CA ILE A 288 8.45 -15.39 -11.07
C ILE A 288 9.19 -15.39 -12.41
N PHE A 289 9.79 -14.26 -12.78
CA PHE A 289 10.47 -14.15 -14.07
C PHE A 289 11.77 -14.96 -14.03
N ASN A 290 11.94 -15.83 -15.02
CA ASN A 290 13.17 -16.59 -15.21
C ASN A 290 13.76 -16.28 -16.59
N SER A 291 14.91 -15.62 -16.61
CA SER A 291 15.61 -15.25 -17.85
C SER A 291 16.16 -16.46 -18.62
N GLU A 292 16.23 -17.64 -18.00
CA GLU A 292 16.61 -18.90 -18.66
C GLU A 292 15.51 -19.48 -19.55
N ASN A 293 14.25 -19.10 -19.29
CA ASN A 293 13.10 -19.54 -20.08
C ASN A 293 12.93 -18.69 -21.35
N SER A 294 12.12 -19.19 -22.28
CA SER A 294 11.76 -18.50 -23.51
C SER A 294 10.78 -17.35 -23.25
N PHE A 295 11.28 -16.15 -22.95
CA PHE A 295 10.44 -14.99 -22.64
C PHE A 295 10.31 -13.95 -23.77
N ILE A 296 11.11 -14.00 -24.84
CA ILE A 296 11.00 -13.06 -25.97
C ILE A 296 10.13 -13.67 -27.07
N SER A 297 9.05 -12.97 -27.41
CA SER A 297 8.15 -13.35 -28.51
C SER A 297 8.81 -13.14 -29.88
N ASP A 298 8.23 -13.68 -30.95
CA ASP A 298 8.78 -13.48 -32.30
C ASP A 298 8.74 -12.01 -32.76
N SER A 299 7.77 -11.23 -32.25
CA SER A 299 7.68 -9.77 -32.42
C SER A 299 8.63 -8.97 -31.52
N GLY A 300 9.51 -9.66 -30.76
CA GLY A 300 10.46 -9.02 -29.85
C GLY A 300 9.88 -8.56 -28.52
N SER A 301 8.59 -8.77 -28.26
CA SER A 301 7.94 -8.41 -26.99
C SER A 301 8.52 -9.21 -25.83
N VAL A 302 8.67 -8.58 -24.67
CA VAL A 302 9.08 -9.24 -23.42
C VAL A 302 7.84 -9.82 -22.75
N MET A 303 7.73 -11.15 -22.70
CA MET A 303 6.62 -11.85 -22.06
C MET A 303 6.84 -11.89 -20.55
N LEU A 304 5.96 -11.22 -19.81
CA LEU A 304 6.00 -11.17 -18.34
C LEU A 304 5.14 -12.26 -17.69
N GLY A 305 4.25 -12.89 -18.46
CA GLY A 305 3.46 -14.02 -18.00
C GLY A 305 2.21 -13.61 -17.23
N ILE A 306 1.73 -14.50 -16.36
CA ILE A 306 0.55 -14.24 -15.51
C ILE A 306 0.95 -13.24 -14.42
N ARG A 307 0.17 -12.17 -14.26
CA ARG A 307 0.35 -11.18 -13.19
C ARG A 307 -0.97 -10.52 -12.83
N SER A 308 -1.16 -10.25 -11.54
CA SER A 308 -2.38 -9.68 -10.95
C SER A 308 -2.36 -8.15 -10.87
N SER A 309 -1.19 -7.53 -10.99
CA SER A 309 -0.98 -6.10 -11.00
C SER A 309 -0.22 -5.65 -12.24
N GLU A 310 -0.35 -4.36 -12.57
CA GLU A 310 0.45 -3.74 -13.64
C GLU A 310 1.94 -3.83 -13.35
N ALA A 311 2.73 -3.94 -14.41
CA ALA A 311 4.18 -4.02 -14.29
C ALA A 311 4.76 -2.62 -14.04
N GLU A 312 5.64 -2.48 -13.04
CA GLU A 312 6.57 -1.36 -13.00
C GLU A 312 7.60 -1.58 -14.13
N TYR A 313 7.62 -0.70 -15.12
CA TYR A 313 8.60 -0.71 -16.19
C TYR A 313 8.97 0.70 -16.61
N ARG A 314 10.17 0.86 -17.15
CA ARG A 314 10.64 2.11 -17.74
C ARG A 314 11.59 1.79 -18.89
N ALA A 315 11.53 2.58 -19.94
CA ALA A 315 12.48 2.53 -21.04
C ALA A 315 13.30 3.81 -21.10
N ASN A 316 14.49 3.74 -21.68
CA ASN A 316 15.23 4.95 -22.05
C ASN A 316 14.49 5.72 -23.18
N GLU A 317 14.90 6.96 -23.44
CA GLU A 317 14.25 7.84 -24.42
C GLU A 317 14.27 7.24 -25.83
N ALA A 318 15.35 6.55 -26.22
CA ALA A 318 15.43 5.88 -27.50
C ALA A 318 14.50 4.65 -27.62
N GLY A 319 14.14 4.03 -26.49
CA GLY A 319 13.43 2.75 -26.42
C GLY A 319 14.31 1.54 -26.76
N SER A 320 15.62 1.64 -26.56
CA SER A 320 16.59 0.55 -26.80
C SER A 320 16.93 -0.26 -25.55
N VAL A 321 16.64 0.27 -24.36
CA VAL A 321 16.80 -0.40 -23.07
C VAL A 321 15.46 -0.38 -22.35
N ILE A 322 15.02 -1.55 -21.89
CA ILE A 322 13.75 -1.72 -21.17
C ILE A 322 14.04 -2.34 -19.82
N CYS A 323 13.68 -1.62 -18.75
CA CYS A 323 13.80 -2.11 -17.40
C CYS A 323 12.41 -2.44 -16.85
N PHE A 324 12.28 -3.53 -16.11
CA PHE A 324 11.01 -3.96 -15.54
C PHE A 324 11.21 -4.73 -14.24
N VAL A 325 10.23 -4.60 -13.34
CA VAL A 325 10.19 -5.32 -12.07
C VAL A 325 9.23 -6.50 -12.17
N GLN A 326 9.67 -7.66 -11.69
CA GLN A 326 8.83 -8.83 -11.51
C GLN A 326 9.06 -9.45 -10.13
N GLU A 327 8.01 -9.50 -9.30
CA GLU A 327 8.04 -10.21 -8.01
C GLU A 327 9.23 -9.80 -7.12
N GLY A 328 9.65 -8.54 -7.12
CA GLY A 328 10.80 -8.06 -6.32
C GLY A 328 12.17 -8.19 -7.00
N ASP A 329 12.21 -8.62 -8.26
CA ASP A 329 13.44 -8.65 -9.07
C ASP A 329 13.40 -7.57 -10.16
N LEU A 330 14.49 -6.83 -10.33
CA LEU A 330 14.67 -5.83 -11.40
C LEU A 330 15.50 -6.42 -12.54
N TYR A 331 14.96 -6.34 -13.76
CA TYR A 331 15.63 -6.76 -14.97
C TYR A 331 15.83 -5.60 -15.94
N SER A 332 16.88 -5.67 -16.75
CA SER A 332 17.15 -4.74 -17.86
C SER A 332 17.38 -5.52 -19.15
N TYR A 333 16.62 -5.20 -20.19
CA TYR A 333 16.75 -5.77 -21.52
C TYR A 333 17.32 -4.74 -22.49
N ASP A 334 18.58 -4.95 -22.89
CA ASP A 334 19.25 -4.21 -23.96
C ASP A 334 18.95 -4.88 -25.30
N ILE A 335 18.07 -4.24 -26.06
CA ILE A 335 17.57 -4.74 -27.35
C ILE A 335 18.69 -4.78 -28.38
N ASN A 336 19.55 -3.75 -28.39
CA ASN A 336 20.58 -3.59 -29.41
C ASN A 336 21.67 -4.65 -29.28
N ASN A 337 22.02 -5.00 -28.04
CA ASN A 337 23.04 -6.01 -27.75
C ASN A 337 22.48 -7.43 -27.57
N GLY A 338 21.14 -7.58 -27.57
CA GLY A 338 20.47 -8.85 -27.32
C GLY A 338 20.86 -9.41 -25.95
N MET A 339 20.72 -8.61 -24.89
CA MET A 339 21.22 -8.92 -23.56
C MET A 339 20.14 -8.66 -22.51
N ILE A 340 19.89 -9.65 -21.65
CA ILE A 340 19.07 -9.51 -20.45
C ILE A 340 19.98 -9.53 -19.23
N ILE A 341 19.79 -8.56 -18.35
CA ILE A 341 20.55 -8.38 -17.12
C ILE A 341 19.58 -8.51 -15.96
N LYS A 342 19.86 -9.42 -15.02
CA LYS A 342 19.27 -9.40 -13.69
C LYS A 342 20.02 -8.32 -12.90
N VAL A 343 19.39 -7.16 -12.76
CA VAL A 343 19.99 -5.99 -12.11
C VAL A 343 19.96 -6.20 -10.60
N PHE A 344 18.79 -6.37 -10.01
CA PHE A 344 18.66 -6.58 -8.57
C PHE A 344 17.74 -7.76 -8.28
N SER A 345 18.09 -8.57 -7.28
CA SER A 345 17.26 -9.67 -6.79
C SER A 345 17.76 -10.13 -5.43
N PHE A 346 16.83 -10.42 -4.51
CA PHE A 346 17.16 -11.15 -3.29
C PHE A 346 17.17 -12.67 -3.47
N ARG A 347 16.61 -13.19 -4.57
CA ARG A 347 16.57 -14.63 -4.84
C ARG A 347 17.91 -15.11 -5.40
N ASP A 348 18.43 -16.18 -4.83
CA ASP A 348 19.55 -16.88 -5.44
C ASP A 348 19.13 -17.58 -6.75
N ALA A 349 20.12 -18.06 -7.51
CA ALA A 349 19.90 -18.73 -8.78
C ALA A 349 19.28 -20.13 -8.65
N GLU A 350 19.37 -20.76 -7.48
CA GLU A 350 18.93 -22.15 -7.26
C GLU A 350 17.79 -22.25 -6.25
N GLY A 351 16.67 -22.84 -6.67
CA GLY A 351 15.53 -23.11 -5.78
C GLY A 351 14.77 -21.85 -5.37
N ILE A 352 13.85 -22.01 -4.40
CA ILE A 352 13.08 -20.90 -3.84
C ILE A 352 13.11 -21.02 -2.30
N ASP A 353 13.99 -20.23 -1.67
CA ASP A 353 14.08 -20.10 -0.21
C ASP A 353 12.99 -19.16 0.30
N GLU A 354 12.32 -19.52 1.40
CA GLU A 354 11.20 -18.74 1.95
C GLU A 354 11.63 -17.36 2.47
N ARG A 355 12.89 -17.20 2.91
CA ARG A 355 13.45 -15.94 3.40
C ARG A 355 13.77 -14.99 2.25
N GLU A 356 14.25 -15.54 1.13
CA GLU A 356 14.62 -14.76 -0.06
C GLU A 356 13.42 -14.38 -0.92
N ASN A 357 12.41 -15.27 -0.98
CA ASN A 357 11.19 -15.08 -1.76
C ASN A 357 10.10 -14.31 -0.99
N TRP A 358 10.40 -13.80 0.20
CA TRP A 358 9.41 -13.07 0.98
C TRP A 358 9.13 -11.70 0.35
N ASN A 359 7.92 -11.53 -0.18
CA ASN A 359 7.51 -10.38 -0.99
C ASN A 359 7.11 -9.15 -0.15
N HIS A 360 7.87 -8.83 0.90
CA HIS A 360 7.65 -7.64 1.74
C HIS A 360 8.58 -6.49 1.37
N HIS A 361 8.86 -6.35 0.08
CA HIS A 361 9.57 -5.25 -0.52
C HIS A 361 9.07 -5.06 -1.95
N ASP A 362 9.37 -3.91 -2.52
CA ASP A 362 9.02 -3.58 -3.90
C ASP A 362 10.09 -2.64 -4.48
N ILE A 363 10.10 -2.46 -5.79
CA ILE A 363 11.14 -1.72 -6.50
C ILE A 363 10.49 -0.63 -7.36
N LYS A 364 11.01 0.60 -7.26
CA LYS A 364 10.67 1.70 -8.17
C LYS A 364 11.83 2.04 -9.08
N ILE A 365 11.55 2.17 -10.37
CA ILE A 365 12.55 2.57 -11.37
C ILE A 365 12.49 4.09 -11.51
N VAL A 366 13.54 4.78 -11.05
CA VAL A 366 13.60 6.25 -11.01
C VAL A 366 14.06 6.81 -12.35
N SER A 367 15.04 6.20 -13.00
CA SER A 367 15.55 6.61 -14.31
C SER A 367 16.22 5.46 -15.05
N VAL A 368 16.22 5.53 -16.38
CA VAL A 368 17.01 4.68 -17.27
C VAL A 368 17.67 5.58 -18.31
N ASP A 369 19.00 5.56 -18.38
CA ASP A 369 19.75 6.39 -19.34
C ASP A 369 20.04 5.63 -20.66
N GLU A 370 20.65 6.34 -21.61
CA GLU A 370 21.02 5.77 -22.92
C GLU A 370 22.19 4.77 -22.87
N ALA A 371 22.99 4.77 -21.79
CA ALA A 371 24.03 3.77 -21.56
C ALA A 371 23.47 2.49 -20.89
N GLY A 372 22.20 2.50 -20.48
CA GLY A 372 21.55 1.43 -19.75
C GLY A 372 21.82 1.47 -18.24
N SER A 373 22.33 2.59 -17.72
CA SER A 373 22.44 2.84 -16.28
C SER A 373 21.04 3.09 -15.71
N ILE A 374 20.82 2.66 -14.47
CA ILE A 374 19.50 2.67 -13.84
C ILE A 374 19.62 3.23 -12.43
N ASP A 375 18.84 4.25 -12.13
CA ASP A 375 18.61 4.65 -10.75
C ASP A 375 17.31 4.01 -10.30
N PHE A 376 17.35 3.31 -9.16
CA PHE A 376 16.19 2.59 -8.65
C PHE A 376 16.16 2.62 -7.12
N VAL A 377 14.97 2.40 -6.59
CA VAL A 377 14.72 2.35 -5.16
C VAL A 377 14.18 0.99 -4.81
N VAL A 378 14.78 0.34 -3.81
CA VAL A 378 14.22 -0.86 -3.16
C VAL A 378 13.65 -0.40 -1.82
N TYR A 379 12.37 -0.63 -1.58
CA TYR A 379 11.71 -0.20 -0.34
C TYR A 379 10.94 -1.35 0.30
N GLY A 380 10.96 -1.40 1.62
CA GLY A 380 10.40 -2.48 2.43
C GLY A 380 11.48 -3.23 3.20
N TYR A 381 11.17 -4.48 3.54
CA TYR A 381 12.05 -5.38 4.27
C TYR A 381 13.14 -5.95 3.37
N MET A 382 14.39 -5.85 3.81
CA MET A 382 15.55 -6.33 3.08
C MET A 382 15.82 -7.81 3.43
N ASN A 383 15.63 -8.71 2.46
CA ASN A 383 15.64 -10.16 2.68
C ASN A 383 17.03 -10.76 2.96
N ARG A 384 18.10 -10.13 2.46
CA ARG A 384 19.50 -10.56 2.62
C ARG A 384 20.47 -9.41 2.34
N GLY A 385 21.75 -9.62 2.60
CA GLY A 385 22.79 -8.60 2.37
C GLY A 385 23.09 -7.77 3.62
N THR A 386 23.65 -6.57 3.43
CA THR A 386 24.11 -5.71 4.53
C THR A 386 22.99 -5.23 5.44
N HIS A 387 21.78 -5.08 4.89
CA HIS A 387 20.59 -4.62 5.59
C HIS A 387 19.62 -5.77 5.95
N GLU A 388 20.07 -7.05 5.94
CA GLU A 388 19.18 -8.19 6.25
C GLU A 388 18.38 -7.95 7.54
N GLY A 389 17.05 -8.02 7.46
CA GLY A 389 16.15 -7.81 8.61
C GLY A 389 15.77 -6.35 8.89
N GLU A 390 16.30 -5.38 8.14
CA GLU A 390 15.90 -3.97 8.25
C GLU A 390 14.76 -3.65 7.28
N VAL A 391 13.89 -2.72 7.69
CA VAL A 391 12.90 -2.09 6.81
C VAL A 391 13.37 -0.69 6.48
N GLY A 392 13.30 -0.31 5.21
CA GLY A 392 13.69 1.04 4.79
C GLY A 392 13.56 1.26 3.30
N THR A 393 14.16 2.36 2.84
CA THR A 393 14.21 2.77 1.44
C THR A 393 15.68 2.89 1.03
N GLY A 394 16.17 1.90 0.28
CA GLY A 394 17.50 1.92 -0.33
C GLY A 394 17.47 2.55 -1.71
N VAL A 395 18.33 3.54 -1.95
CA VAL A 395 18.54 4.22 -3.23
C VAL A 395 19.78 3.63 -3.87
N TYR A 396 19.66 3.12 -5.09
CA TYR A 396 20.73 2.41 -5.79
C TYR A 396 20.98 2.99 -7.17
N HIS A 397 22.24 2.96 -7.59
CA HIS A 397 22.68 3.23 -8.94
C HIS A 397 23.27 1.96 -9.55
N TYR A 398 22.76 1.55 -10.71
CA TYR A 398 23.34 0.49 -11.53
C TYR A 398 24.06 1.11 -12.74
N ASP A 399 25.34 0.80 -12.91
CA ASP A 399 26.14 1.23 -14.07
C ASP A 399 25.96 0.23 -15.22
N GLY A 400 25.39 0.70 -16.34
CA GLY A 400 25.09 -0.13 -17.51
C GLY A 400 26.31 -0.67 -18.25
N LEU A 401 27.49 -0.07 -18.06
CA LEU A 401 28.74 -0.44 -18.72
C LEU A 401 29.61 -1.35 -17.84
N ALA A 402 29.66 -1.08 -16.54
CA ALA A 402 30.42 -1.87 -15.57
C ALA A 402 29.62 -3.07 -15.04
N HIS A 403 28.29 -3.04 -15.16
CA HIS A 403 27.37 -4.02 -14.60
C HIS A 403 27.48 -4.16 -13.07
N THR A 404 27.68 -3.04 -12.40
CA THR A 404 27.81 -2.95 -10.94
C THR A 404 26.68 -2.15 -10.35
N ILE A 405 26.34 -2.42 -9.09
CA ILE A 405 25.34 -1.69 -8.31
C ILE A 405 26.04 -1.04 -7.13
N ASP A 406 25.85 0.26 -6.98
CA ASP A 406 26.22 1.06 -5.83
C ASP A 406 24.96 1.41 -5.03
N GLU A 407 24.98 1.17 -3.71
CA GLU A 407 23.96 1.74 -2.83
C GLU A 407 24.39 3.16 -2.48
N GLU A 408 23.57 4.14 -2.86
CA GLU A 408 23.85 5.57 -2.69
C GLU A 408 23.30 6.09 -1.37
N ALA A 409 22.17 5.56 -0.89
CA ALA A 409 21.61 5.92 0.40
C ALA A 409 20.68 4.82 0.95
N PHE A 410 20.57 4.74 2.28
CA PHE A 410 19.57 3.91 2.96
C PHE A 410 18.82 4.75 3.99
N ILE A 411 17.50 4.84 3.85
CA ILE A 411 16.60 5.57 4.75
C ILE A 411 15.88 4.51 5.61
N PRO A 412 16.27 4.30 6.88
CA PRO A 412 15.65 3.30 7.73
C PRO A 412 14.22 3.68 8.13
N SER A 413 13.36 2.68 8.30
CA SER A 413 12.00 2.81 8.84
C SER A 413 11.79 1.86 10.02
N LYS A 414 10.89 2.25 10.92
CA LYS A 414 10.42 1.42 12.04
C LYS A 414 8.99 0.91 11.86
N THR A 415 8.41 1.09 10.68
CA THR A 415 7.08 0.62 10.31
C THR A 415 7.14 -0.67 9.49
N SER A 416 6.04 -1.41 9.38
CA SER A 416 5.99 -2.57 8.49
C SER A 416 6.13 -2.17 7.02
N TYR A 417 6.45 -3.12 6.14
CA TYR A 417 6.51 -2.88 4.70
C TYR A 417 5.21 -2.29 4.15
N GLU A 418 4.05 -2.79 4.58
CA GLU A 418 2.75 -2.37 4.08
C GLU A 418 2.43 -0.94 4.52
N VAL A 419 2.80 -0.56 5.75
CA VAL A 419 2.68 0.82 6.24
C VAL A 419 3.61 1.73 5.46
N LEU A 420 4.89 1.37 5.34
CA LEU A 420 5.86 2.14 4.55
C LEU A 420 5.38 2.30 3.10
N LYS A 421 4.87 1.24 2.47
CA LYS A 421 4.35 1.29 1.10
C LYS A 421 3.10 2.17 0.97
N ALA A 422 2.22 2.15 1.96
CA ALA A 422 1.00 2.96 1.94
C ALA A 422 1.28 4.45 2.19
N GLU A 423 2.30 4.76 3.00
CA GLU A 423 2.73 6.14 3.31
C GLU A 423 3.71 6.71 2.29
N MET A 424 4.50 5.85 1.64
CA MET A 424 5.46 6.27 0.63
C MET A 424 4.69 6.78 -0.59
N GLY A 425 4.79 8.08 -0.83
CA GLY A 425 4.19 8.71 -1.99
C GLY A 425 4.79 8.17 -3.29
N LYS A 426 4.04 8.30 -4.39
CA LYS A 426 4.53 7.93 -5.75
C LYS A 426 5.66 8.84 -6.26
N MET A 427 6.04 9.86 -5.50
CA MET A 427 6.97 10.90 -5.91
C MET A 427 8.40 10.57 -5.45
N LEU A 428 9.18 10.06 -6.40
CA LEU A 428 10.61 9.77 -6.28
C LEU A 428 11.33 10.39 -7.47
N TYR A 429 12.37 11.18 -7.23
CA TYR A 429 13.15 11.78 -8.31
C TYR A 429 14.63 11.94 -7.92
N LEU A 430 15.54 11.47 -8.77
CA LEU A 430 16.97 11.70 -8.62
C LEU A 430 17.46 12.61 -9.75
N ASN A 431 18.17 13.68 -9.40
CA ASN A 431 18.72 14.61 -10.38
C ASN A 431 20.24 14.41 -10.61
N GLU A 432 20.75 14.99 -11.70
CA GLU A 432 22.17 14.94 -12.10
C GLU A 432 23.15 15.57 -11.08
N LYS A 433 22.65 16.18 -9.99
CA LYS A 433 23.46 16.76 -8.90
C LYS A 433 23.51 15.86 -7.66
N ASN A 434 23.08 14.59 -7.79
CA ASN A 434 22.94 13.64 -6.69
C ASN A 434 22.02 14.17 -5.57
N GLU A 435 20.94 14.88 -5.95
CA GLU A 435 19.85 15.22 -5.04
C GLU A 435 18.68 14.29 -5.30
N PHE A 436 18.33 13.49 -4.28
CA PHE A 436 17.18 12.60 -4.27
C PHE A 436 15.99 13.30 -3.61
N TYR A 437 14.85 13.30 -4.26
CA TYR A 437 13.60 13.85 -3.78
C TYR A 437 12.62 12.72 -3.48
N LEU A 438 11.99 12.79 -2.32
CA LEU A 438 11.08 11.78 -1.79
C LEU A 438 9.92 12.48 -1.08
N MET A 439 8.70 12.06 -1.40
CA MET A 439 7.51 12.45 -0.65
C MET A 439 7.16 11.40 0.39
N MET A 440 7.01 11.85 1.64
CA MET A 440 6.61 11.03 2.78
C MET A 440 6.11 11.95 3.90
N ASP A 441 5.19 11.49 4.76
CA ASP A 441 4.70 12.25 5.93
C ASP A 441 4.32 13.70 5.57
N ASP A 442 3.43 13.83 4.58
CA ASP A 442 2.88 15.09 4.08
C ASP A 442 3.93 16.14 3.70
N SER A 443 5.13 15.69 3.33
CA SER A 443 6.28 16.55 3.08
C SER A 443 7.07 16.09 1.86
N LEU A 444 7.62 17.06 1.12
CA LEU A 444 8.60 16.80 0.07
C LEU A 444 10.00 16.99 0.64
N TYR A 445 10.78 15.93 0.71
CA TYR A 445 12.17 15.95 1.15
C TYR A 445 13.13 16.06 -0.03
N ARG A 446 14.28 16.68 0.22
CA ARG A 446 15.46 16.66 -0.64
C ARG A 446 16.66 16.16 0.15
N ILE A 447 17.24 15.07 -0.30
CA ILE A 447 18.38 14.38 0.29
C ILE A 447 19.58 14.56 -0.64
N ASN A 448 20.69 15.08 -0.12
CA ASN A 448 21.94 15.12 -0.88
C ASN A 448 22.69 13.80 -0.68
N LEU A 449 22.85 12.99 -1.72
CA LEU A 449 23.50 11.68 -1.63
C LEU A 449 25.03 11.77 -1.47
N GLY A 450 25.64 12.95 -1.62
CA GLY A 450 27.05 13.13 -1.31
C GLY A 450 27.34 13.39 0.17
N SER A 451 26.41 14.04 0.89
CA SER A 451 26.59 14.44 2.29
C SER A 451 25.57 13.83 3.25
N MET A 452 24.62 13.03 2.76
CA MET A 452 23.46 12.49 3.49
C MET A 452 22.63 13.55 4.21
N SER A 453 22.67 14.80 3.74
CA SER A 453 21.94 15.89 4.38
C SER A 453 20.51 15.97 3.86
N VAL A 454 19.55 16.05 4.78
CA VAL A 454 18.12 16.15 4.49
C VAL A 454 17.65 17.61 4.57
N LYS A 455 16.75 18.00 3.67
CA LYS A 455 15.99 19.27 3.74
C LYS A 455 14.52 19.02 3.41
N LYS A 456 13.59 19.46 4.26
CA LYS A 456 12.17 19.62 3.90
C LYS A 456 12.03 20.79 2.93
N VAL A 457 11.52 20.52 1.73
CA VAL A 457 11.31 21.49 0.64
C VAL A 457 9.92 22.08 0.70
N VAL A 458 8.94 21.22 0.97
CA VAL A 458 7.53 21.56 1.20
C VAL A 458 7.03 20.74 2.39
N GLU A 459 6.19 21.34 3.22
CA GLU A 459 5.66 20.76 4.45
C GLU A 459 4.13 20.95 4.48
N GLY A 460 3.43 20.06 5.18
CA GLY A 460 2.00 20.15 5.40
C GLY A 460 1.18 20.00 4.12
N LEU A 461 1.63 19.14 3.21
CA LEU A 461 0.92 18.77 1.99
C LEU A 461 -0.31 17.95 2.35
N SER A 462 -1.49 18.41 1.94
CA SER A 462 -2.74 17.66 2.10
C SER A 462 -3.25 17.16 0.75
N THR A 463 -4.09 16.13 0.77
CA THR A 463 -4.77 15.64 -0.44
C THR A 463 -5.46 16.78 -1.19
N GLY A 464 -5.25 16.86 -2.51
CA GLY A 464 -5.82 17.91 -3.38
C GLY A 464 -5.08 19.25 -3.39
N SER A 465 -4.03 19.41 -2.56
CA SER A 465 -3.19 20.62 -2.54
C SER A 465 -1.95 20.52 -3.45
N TYR A 466 -1.64 19.35 -4.00
CA TYR A 466 -0.45 19.11 -4.82
C TYR A 466 -0.66 18.05 -5.91
N CYS A 467 0.26 18.02 -6.88
CA CYS A 467 0.41 16.94 -7.85
C CYS A 467 1.86 16.88 -8.41
N ALA A 468 2.22 15.76 -9.03
CA ALA A 468 3.53 15.56 -9.66
C ALA A 468 3.37 15.11 -11.13
N SER A 469 4.36 15.42 -11.98
CA SER A 469 4.36 14.94 -13.38
C SER A 469 4.61 13.43 -13.47
N GLU A 470 4.30 12.83 -14.62
CA GLU A 470 4.44 11.38 -14.82
C GLU A 470 5.88 10.88 -14.59
N SER A 471 6.88 11.67 -15.01
CA SER A 471 8.30 11.37 -14.74
C SER A 471 8.76 11.74 -13.33
N ASN A 472 7.86 12.27 -12.48
CA ASN A 472 8.14 12.94 -11.22
C ASN A 472 9.08 14.15 -11.30
N ARG A 473 9.41 14.65 -12.50
CA ARG A 473 10.33 15.80 -12.64
C ARG A 473 9.74 17.09 -12.09
N TYR A 474 8.44 17.31 -12.27
CA TYR A 474 7.79 18.54 -11.82
C TYR A 474 6.87 18.26 -10.64
N PHE A 475 6.87 19.20 -9.69
CA PHE A 475 6.04 19.14 -8.50
C PHE A 475 5.28 20.45 -8.34
N ALA A 476 3.94 20.40 -8.32
CA ALA A 476 3.08 21.56 -8.19
C ALA A 476 2.28 21.52 -6.89
N TRP A 477 2.16 22.65 -6.20
CA TRP A 477 1.40 22.73 -4.95
C TRP A 477 0.86 24.12 -4.63
N VAL A 478 -0.17 24.14 -3.78
CA VAL A 478 -0.64 25.31 -3.04
C VAL A 478 -0.36 25.09 -1.55
N ASP A 479 -0.38 26.17 -0.76
CA ASP A 479 -0.37 26.03 0.70
C ASP A 479 -1.68 25.39 1.15
N SER A 480 -1.61 24.25 1.86
CA SER A 480 -2.78 23.51 2.33
C SER A 480 -3.70 24.32 3.22
N ALA A 481 -3.16 25.28 4.00
CA ALA A 481 -3.98 26.19 4.80
C ALA A 481 -4.86 27.11 3.93
N ASN A 482 -4.51 27.26 2.65
CA ASN A 482 -5.21 28.08 1.65
C ASN A 482 -5.68 27.24 0.46
N GLN A 483 -5.84 25.91 0.58
CA GLN A 483 -6.15 25.04 -0.56
C GLN A 483 -7.45 25.38 -1.29
N TYR A 484 -8.38 26.07 -0.62
CA TYR A 484 -9.65 26.53 -1.20
C TYR A 484 -9.70 28.05 -1.46
N SER A 485 -8.61 28.77 -1.20
CA SER A 485 -8.56 30.24 -1.30
C SER A 485 -7.25 30.76 -1.94
N SER A 486 -6.41 29.86 -2.46
CA SER A 486 -5.14 30.25 -3.07
C SER A 486 -5.34 30.82 -4.46
N ASN A 487 -4.76 32.00 -4.73
CA ASN A 487 -4.68 32.58 -6.08
C ASN A 487 -3.34 32.28 -6.79
N THR A 488 -2.48 31.47 -6.15
CA THR A 488 -1.11 31.20 -6.61
C THR A 488 -0.78 29.71 -6.44
N ILE A 489 -0.33 29.07 -7.51
CA ILE A 489 0.24 27.71 -7.48
C ILE A 489 1.75 27.83 -7.69
N LYS A 490 2.53 27.09 -6.90
CA LYS A 490 3.98 26.95 -7.09
C LYS A 490 4.26 25.69 -7.89
N VAL A 491 5.15 25.77 -8.87
CA VAL A 491 5.59 24.62 -9.68
C VAL A 491 7.11 24.56 -9.65
N MET A 492 7.68 23.47 -9.15
CA MET A 492 9.11 23.23 -9.06
C MET A 492 9.57 22.22 -10.10
N ASP A 493 10.65 22.55 -10.82
CA ASP A 493 11.43 21.61 -11.62
C ASP A 493 12.52 20.99 -10.75
N LEU A 494 12.36 19.72 -10.36
CA LEU A 494 13.29 19.02 -9.47
C LEU A 494 14.65 18.74 -10.14
N LYS A 495 14.69 18.73 -11.49
CA LYS A 495 15.95 18.64 -12.23
C LYS A 495 16.83 19.85 -11.93
N SER A 496 16.26 21.05 -12.00
CA SER A 496 17.01 22.29 -11.82
C SER A 496 17.00 22.81 -10.38
N GLY A 497 16.00 22.42 -9.59
CA GLY A 497 15.70 22.93 -8.25
C GLY A 497 15.03 24.32 -8.26
N LYS A 498 14.53 24.77 -9.42
CA LYS A 498 13.90 26.09 -9.59
C LYS A 498 12.39 26.00 -9.48
N THR A 499 11.78 27.03 -8.90
CA THR A 499 10.33 27.17 -8.77
C THR A 499 9.84 28.38 -9.55
N PHE A 500 8.71 28.24 -10.24
CA PHE A 500 7.94 29.35 -10.79
C PHE A 500 6.53 29.36 -10.20
N GLU A 501 5.81 30.46 -10.39
CA GLU A 501 4.46 30.65 -9.87
C GLU A 501 3.46 30.85 -11.00
N VAL A 502 2.32 30.14 -10.92
CA VAL A 502 1.13 30.41 -11.71
C VAL A 502 0.20 31.25 -10.84
N LYS A 503 -0.14 32.46 -11.29
CA LYS A 503 -0.92 33.43 -10.51
C LYS A 503 -2.08 34.03 -11.29
N LYS A 504 -3.23 34.20 -10.64
CA LYS A 504 -4.40 34.96 -11.14
C LYS A 504 -4.76 36.12 -10.19
N GLY A 505 -5.77 36.90 -10.56
CA GLY A 505 -6.29 38.00 -9.75
C GLY A 505 -7.00 37.51 -8.49
N ASP A 506 -7.31 38.44 -7.57
CA ASP A 506 -7.94 38.13 -6.27
C ASP A 506 -9.38 37.62 -6.38
N ASP A 507 -9.99 37.72 -7.57
CA ASP A 507 -11.32 37.20 -7.89
C ASP A 507 -11.29 35.73 -8.34
N GLN A 508 -10.11 35.11 -8.44
CA GLN A 508 -9.93 33.73 -8.89
C GLN A 508 -9.08 32.93 -7.90
N TYR A 509 -9.55 31.73 -7.57
CA TYR A 509 -8.78 30.72 -6.84
C TYR A 509 -8.33 29.61 -7.78
N LEU A 510 -7.17 29.04 -7.48
CA LEU A 510 -6.46 28.06 -8.29
C LEU A 510 -6.27 26.75 -7.52
N ARG A 511 -6.37 25.63 -8.24
CA ARG A 511 -6.12 24.29 -7.69
C ARG A 511 -5.22 23.48 -8.64
N PRO A 512 -4.13 22.86 -8.17
CA PRO A 512 -3.39 21.90 -8.97
C PRO A 512 -4.26 20.66 -9.21
N LEU A 513 -4.37 20.21 -10.46
CA LEU A 513 -5.23 19.07 -10.82
C LEU A 513 -4.44 17.84 -11.26
N GLY A 514 -3.29 18.02 -11.91
CA GLY A 514 -2.47 16.90 -12.38
C GLY A 514 -1.50 17.33 -13.47
N PHE A 515 -0.98 16.34 -14.19
CA PHE A 515 -0.14 16.52 -15.37
C PHE A 515 -0.57 15.55 -16.46
N ILE A 516 -0.44 15.95 -17.72
CA ILE A 516 -0.49 15.04 -18.88
C ILE A 516 0.92 14.97 -19.46
N GLY A 517 1.61 13.83 -19.26
CA GLY A 517 3.06 13.76 -19.41
C GLY A 517 3.76 14.78 -18.52
N GLU A 518 4.36 15.80 -19.13
CA GLU A 518 5.05 16.90 -18.44
C GLU A 518 4.26 18.22 -18.41
N ASP A 519 3.09 18.28 -19.06
CA ASP A 519 2.28 19.49 -19.15
C ASP A 519 1.39 19.62 -17.90
N PHE A 520 1.49 20.75 -17.21
CA PHE A 520 0.80 20.98 -15.94
C PHE A 520 -0.67 21.33 -16.16
N ILE A 521 -1.57 20.67 -15.42
CA ILE A 521 -3.01 20.92 -15.45
C ILE A 521 -3.44 21.53 -14.12
N TYR A 522 -4.09 22.70 -14.18
CA TYR A 522 -4.69 23.35 -13.01
C TYR A 522 -6.10 23.87 -13.29
N GLY A 523 -6.92 23.89 -12.26
CA GLY A 523 -8.28 24.40 -12.28
C GLY A 523 -8.36 25.83 -11.77
N GLN A 524 -9.39 26.54 -12.20
CA GLN A 524 -9.71 27.90 -11.75
C GLN A 524 -11.17 27.99 -11.31
N ALA A 525 -11.42 28.63 -10.16
CA ALA A 525 -12.74 28.89 -9.60
C ALA A 525 -12.90 30.38 -9.31
N ASN A 526 -14.11 30.92 -9.48
CA ASN A 526 -14.39 32.28 -9.02
C ASN A 526 -14.40 32.29 -7.49
N ALA A 527 -13.73 33.26 -6.87
CA ALA A 527 -13.66 33.36 -5.42
C ALA A 527 -15.04 33.45 -4.74
N ALA A 528 -16.03 34.02 -5.43
CA ALA A 528 -17.40 34.16 -4.93
C ALA A 528 -18.22 32.86 -4.96
N ASP A 529 -17.82 31.89 -5.78
CA ASP A 529 -18.54 30.62 -5.94
C ASP A 529 -18.02 29.53 -4.97
N VAL A 530 -16.84 29.75 -4.38
CA VAL A 530 -16.28 28.88 -3.35
C VAL A 530 -16.96 29.17 -2.02
N VAL A 531 -17.70 28.18 -1.53
CA VAL A 531 -18.52 28.31 -0.32
C VAL A 531 -18.21 27.19 0.67
N SER A 532 -18.13 27.56 1.94
CA SER A 532 -18.04 26.61 3.06
C SER A 532 -19.40 26.51 3.75
N ASP A 533 -19.85 25.29 4.07
CA ASP A 533 -21.09 25.07 4.82
C ASP A 533 -20.89 25.27 6.34
N ALA A 534 -21.99 25.31 7.10
CA ALA A 534 -21.97 25.53 8.56
C ALA A 534 -21.29 24.41 9.35
N ALA A 535 -21.00 23.29 8.69
CA ALA A 535 -20.41 22.12 9.32
C ALA A 535 -18.94 21.91 8.89
N GLY A 536 -18.40 22.76 8.00
CA GLY A 536 -16.96 22.94 7.77
C GLY A 536 -16.47 22.65 6.35
N ASN A 537 -17.35 22.19 5.46
CA ASN A 537 -16.94 21.65 4.15
C ASN A 537 -16.95 22.69 3.04
N THR A 538 -15.92 22.68 2.20
CA THR A 538 -15.74 23.69 1.14
C THR A 538 -15.96 23.11 -0.24
N THR A 539 -16.97 23.62 -0.94
CA THR A 539 -17.18 23.31 -2.35
C THR A 539 -16.34 24.24 -3.21
N PHE A 540 -15.57 23.69 -4.15
CA PHE A 540 -14.65 24.43 -5.03
C PHE A 540 -15.06 24.26 -6.51
N PRO A 541 -16.14 24.92 -6.96
CA PRO A 541 -16.66 24.74 -8.32
C PRO A 541 -15.75 25.45 -9.33
N MET A 542 -14.99 24.67 -10.11
CA MET A 542 -14.04 25.25 -11.07
C MET A 542 -14.76 25.59 -12.37
N ASN A 543 -14.69 26.85 -12.79
CA ASN A 543 -15.30 27.34 -14.04
C ASN A 543 -14.54 26.83 -15.29
N GLY A 544 -13.38 26.21 -15.10
CA GLY A 544 -12.57 25.61 -16.16
C GLY A 544 -11.23 25.09 -15.66
N LEU A 545 -10.46 24.51 -16.58
CA LEU A 545 -9.08 24.11 -16.36
C LEU A 545 -8.16 24.60 -17.48
N ILE A 546 -6.88 24.71 -17.16
CA ILE A 546 -5.82 25.14 -18.08
C ILE A 546 -4.75 24.03 -18.13
N ILE A 547 -4.27 23.72 -19.33
CA ILE A 547 -3.08 22.91 -19.58
C ILE A 547 -1.95 23.86 -19.98
N LEU A 548 -0.84 23.80 -19.24
CA LEU A 548 0.33 24.68 -19.33
C LEU A 548 1.55 23.86 -19.74
N ASP A 549 2.32 24.34 -20.71
CA ASP A 549 3.66 23.81 -20.98
C ASP A 549 4.58 24.19 -19.81
N THR A 550 5.07 23.21 -19.07
CA THR A 550 5.87 23.47 -17.86
C THR A 550 7.27 24.02 -18.18
N SER A 551 7.77 23.81 -19.40
CA SER A 551 9.12 24.19 -19.81
C SER A 551 9.23 25.67 -20.18
N ASP A 552 8.23 26.22 -20.88
CA ASP A 552 8.22 27.61 -21.32
C ASP A 552 7.07 28.46 -20.75
N GLN A 553 6.19 27.84 -19.96
CA GLN A 553 5.07 28.46 -19.25
C GLN A 553 3.99 29.03 -20.19
N SER A 554 3.88 28.51 -21.41
CA SER A 554 2.81 28.87 -22.34
C SER A 554 1.51 28.09 -22.06
N GLU A 555 0.36 28.76 -22.18
CA GLU A 555 -0.94 28.09 -22.08
C GLU A 555 -1.20 27.29 -23.37
N LEU A 556 -1.21 25.96 -23.27
CA LEU A 556 -1.45 25.05 -24.39
C LEU A 556 -2.94 24.91 -24.68
N LYS A 557 -3.77 24.89 -23.63
CA LYS A 557 -5.22 24.75 -23.75
C LYS A 557 -5.96 25.33 -22.55
N THR A 558 -7.07 26.00 -22.83
CA THR A 558 -8.07 26.37 -21.82
C THR A 558 -9.35 25.60 -22.11
N TYR A 559 -9.92 24.99 -21.08
CA TYR A 559 -11.17 24.24 -21.15
C TYR A 559 -12.21 24.87 -20.22
N THR A 560 -13.43 25.01 -20.72
CA THR A 560 -14.59 25.49 -19.98
C THR A 560 -15.76 24.57 -20.31
N PRO A 561 -16.42 23.97 -19.30
CA PRO A 561 -17.54 23.08 -19.55
C PRO A 561 -18.72 23.83 -20.17
N SER A 562 -19.47 23.14 -21.04
CA SER A 562 -20.66 23.72 -21.69
C SER A 562 -21.81 23.97 -20.72
N GLY A 563 -21.83 23.26 -19.60
CA GLY A 563 -22.71 23.47 -18.45
C GLY A 563 -22.12 22.84 -17.20
N GLY A 564 -22.46 23.37 -16.03
CA GLY A 564 -21.87 22.97 -14.75
C GLY A 564 -20.46 23.52 -14.52
N TYR A 565 -19.70 22.83 -13.67
CA TYR A 565 -18.35 23.16 -13.22
C TYR A 565 -17.48 21.90 -13.23
N VAL A 566 -16.17 22.06 -13.36
CA VAL A 566 -15.22 20.97 -13.17
C VAL A 566 -15.10 20.68 -11.67
N GLU A 567 -15.20 19.42 -11.28
CA GLU A 567 -14.98 18.95 -9.91
C GLU A 567 -13.56 18.42 -9.71
N LYS A 568 -13.16 17.49 -10.58
CA LYS A 568 -11.86 16.81 -10.55
C LYS A 568 -11.49 16.30 -11.95
N ILE A 569 -10.26 15.82 -12.08
CA ILE A 569 -9.81 15.12 -13.28
C ILE A 569 -9.20 13.77 -12.91
N SER A 570 -9.16 12.88 -13.88
CA SER A 570 -8.25 11.73 -13.89
C SER A 570 -7.46 11.74 -15.20
N VAL A 571 -6.19 11.34 -15.14
CA VAL A 571 -5.31 11.25 -16.31
C VAL A 571 -4.90 9.81 -16.49
N ASP A 572 -5.17 9.25 -17.67
CA ASP A 572 -4.74 7.92 -18.08
C ASP A 572 -3.99 8.03 -19.42
N GLY A 573 -2.68 7.80 -19.35
CA GLY A 573 -1.74 8.09 -20.43
C GLY A 573 -1.93 9.51 -20.97
N TYR A 574 -2.36 9.60 -22.23
CA TYR A 574 -2.58 10.87 -22.93
C TYR A 574 -4.04 11.33 -22.95
N THR A 575 -4.90 10.77 -22.09
CA THR A 575 -6.31 11.13 -21.96
C THR A 575 -6.60 11.71 -20.58
N VAL A 576 -7.16 12.92 -20.56
CA VAL A 576 -7.69 13.58 -19.36
C VAL A 576 -9.21 13.40 -19.37
N THR A 577 -9.74 12.72 -18.36
CA THR A 577 -11.17 12.65 -18.06
C THR A 577 -11.53 13.72 -17.03
N ILE A 578 -12.62 14.44 -17.26
CA ILE A 578 -13.03 15.62 -16.49
C ILE A 578 -14.41 15.35 -15.92
N ASP A 579 -14.52 15.24 -14.60
CA ASP A 579 -15.79 15.03 -13.91
C ASP A 579 -16.47 16.38 -13.68
N LEU A 580 -17.77 16.45 -14.01
CA LEU A 580 -18.55 17.68 -13.96
C LEU A 580 -19.64 17.63 -12.90
N ILE A 581 -19.80 18.74 -12.19
CA ILE A 581 -20.83 18.96 -11.18
C ILE A 581 -21.73 20.14 -11.55
N ALA A 582 -22.98 20.12 -11.12
CA ALA A 582 -23.86 21.28 -11.17
C ALA A 582 -24.70 21.41 -9.91
N GLN A 583 -25.13 22.64 -9.64
CA GLN A 583 -25.99 22.91 -8.49
C GLN A 583 -27.41 22.42 -8.76
N ASN A 584 -27.94 21.61 -7.84
CA ASN A 584 -29.32 21.17 -7.78
C ASN A 584 -29.87 21.42 -6.37
N ASN A 585 -30.88 22.29 -6.25
CA ASN A 585 -31.49 22.69 -4.96
C ASN A 585 -30.50 23.18 -3.88
N GLY A 586 -29.40 23.83 -4.29
CA GLY A 586 -28.40 24.37 -3.36
C GLY A 586 -27.27 23.41 -3.00
N VAL A 587 -27.26 22.19 -3.54
CA VAL A 587 -26.22 21.16 -3.39
C VAL A 587 -25.62 20.83 -4.75
N TYR A 588 -24.32 20.56 -4.83
CA TYR A 588 -23.68 20.15 -6.08
C TYR A 588 -23.83 18.64 -6.29
N ALA A 589 -24.17 18.24 -7.51
CA ALA A 589 -24.28 16.83 -7.91
C ALA A 589 -23.58 16.59 -9.24
N GLU A 590 -23.07 15.38 -9.44
CA GLU A 590 -22.42 14.95 -10.67
C GLU A 590 -23.42 14.97 -11.85
N ILE A 591 -22.99 15.52 -12.99
CA ILE A 591 -23.84 15.66 -14.20
C ILE A 591 -23.23 14.98 -15.44
N GLY A 592 -22.03 14.42 -15.34
CA GLY A 592 -21.37 13.68 -16.43
C GLY A 592 -19.87 13.94 -16.51
N GLN A 593 -19.27 13.48 -17.61
CA GLN A 593 -17.83 13.55 -17.86
C GLN A 593 -17.53 14.10 -19.25
N ASP A 594 -16.46 14.89 -19.36
CA ASP A 594 -15.86 15.31 -20.63
C ASP A 594 -14.42 14.75 -20.76
N THR A 595 -13.86 14.76 -21.97
CA THR A 595 -12.50 14.22 -22.22
C THR A 595 -11.63 15.12 -23.09
N ILE A 596 -10.33 15.15 -22.79
CA ILE A 596 -9.28 15.78 -23.60
C ILE A 596 -8.22 14.72 -23.91
N MET A 597 -7.95 14.45 -25.19
CA MET A 597 -6.99 13.42 -25.61
C MET A 597 -5.88 14.00 -26.50
N ASN A 598 -4.62 13.70 -26.17
CA ASN A 598 -3.46 14.05 -26.99
C ASN A 598 -3.11 12.91 -27.96
N ARG A 599 -3.77 12.92 -29.12
CA ARG A 599 -3.64 11.88 -30.17
C ARG A 599 -2.24 11.75 -30.77
N GLU A 600 -1.47 12.83 -30.81
CA GLU A 600 -0.14 12.80 -31.44
C GLU A 600 0.87 12.06 -30.57
N ALA A 601 0.84 12.32 -29.26
CA ALA A 601 1.70 11.65 -28.30
C ALA A 601 1.38 10.15 -28.19
N ASP A 602 0.08 9.82 -28.13
CA ASP A 602 -0.44 8.45 -28.12
C ASP A 602 0.09 7.61 -29.31
N SER A 603 0.05 8.17 -30.52
CA SER A 603 0.50 7.46 -31.73
C SER A 603 2.01 7.18 -31.83
N LYS A 604 2.83 7.79 -30.96
CA LYS A 604 4.30 7.70 -30.98
C LYS A 604 4.85 6.72 -29.93
N GLN A 605 4.00 6.08 -29.14
CA GLN A 605 4.43 5.14 -28.11
C GLN A 605 5.14 3.93 -28.75
N LYS A 606 6.44 3.79 -28.48
CA LYS A 606 7.27 2.67 -28.99
C LYS A 606 7.18 1.44 -28.11
N ILE A 607 6.92 1.63 -26.82
CA ILE A 607 6.94 0.60 -25.80
C ILE A 607 5.69 0.77 -24.95
N ALA A 608 4.92 -0.29 -24.80
CA ALA A 608 3.68 -0.28 -24.05
C ALA A 608 3.52 -1.58 -23.26
N LEU A 609 2.76 -1.52 -22.17
CA LEU A 609 2.28 -2.71 -21.50
C LEU A 609 1.05 -3.22 -22.26
N ASP A 610 1.12 -4.47 -22.71
CA ASP A 610 0.07 -5.13 -23.46
C ASP A 610 -0.34 -6.44 -22.79
N THR A 611 -1.47 -6.99 -23.24
CA THR A 611 -1.90 -8.33 -22.88
C THR A 611 -2.01 -9.22 -24.10
N SER A 612 -1.82 -10.51 -23.91
CA SER A 612 -2.00 -11.52 -24.96
C SER A 612 -2.70 -12.75 -24.40
N GLN A 613 -3.37 -13.49 -25.28
CA GLN A 613 -4.12 -14.69 -24.90
C GLN A 613 -3.27 -15.95 -25.11
N SER A 614 -3.33 -16.85 -24.13
CA SER A 614 -2.69 -18.16 -24.11
C SER A 614 -3.74 -19.25 -23.88
N ASP A 615 -3.68 -20.34 -24.63
CA ASP A 615 -4.59 -21.48 -24.46
C ASP A 615 -4.48 -22.15 -23.07
N THR A 616 -3.31 -22.05 -22.44
CA THR A 616 -3.05 -22.67 -21.14
C THR A 616 -3.09 -21.67 -19.99
N LYS A 617 -2.53 -20.47 -20.19
CA LYS A 617 -2.40 -19.45 -19.14
C LYS A 617 -3.51 -18.40 -19.16
N LEU A 618 -4.38 -18.43 -20.16
CA LEU A 618 -5.35 -17.38 -20.47
C LEU A 618 -4.63 -16.04 -20.72
N THR A 619 -5.04 -14.94 -20.10
CA THR A 619 -4.40 -13.64 -20.26
C THR A 619 -3.02 -13.63 -19.62
N VAL A 620 -2.01 -13.26 -20.41
CA VAL A 620 -0.66 -12.99 -19.95
C VAL A 620 -0.24 -11.58 -20.36
N SER A 621 0.54 -10.92 -19.51
CA SER A 621 1.08 -9.59 -19.76
C SER A 621 2.39 -9.66 -20.54
N ALA A 622 2.63 -8.66 -21.37
CA ALA A 622 3.86 -8.47 -22.12
C ALA A 622 4.20 -6.99 -22.25
N ILE A 623 5.48 -6.66 -22.37
CA ILE A 623 5.92 -5.34 -22.84
C ILE A 623 6.09 -5.44 -24.34
N SER A 624 5.24 -4.76 -25.10
CA SER A 624 5.33 -4.70 -26.55
C SER A 624 6.36 -3.68 -27.01
N ILE A 625 6.98 -3.98 -28.16
CA ILE A 625 8.01 -3.15 -28.75
C ILE A 625 7.62 -2.93 -30.20
N ALA A 626 7.28 -1.69 -30.55
CA ALA A 626 6.89 -1.31 -31.90
C ALA A 626 8.04 -1.59 -32.88
N GLY A 627 7.79 -2.48 -33.85
CA GLY A 627 8.81 -2.92 -34.80
C GLY A 627 9.92 -3.80 -34.20
N GLY A 628 9.72 -4.33 -32.99
CA GLY A 628 10.62 -5.27 -32.33
C GLY A 628 10.81 -6.57 -33.12
N LYS A 629 11.90 -7.27 -32.80
CA LYS A 629 12.19 -8.60 -33.33
C LYS A 629 12.93 -9.42 -32.30
N LYS A 630 12.62 -10.71 -32.24
CA LYS A 630 13.39 -11.67 -31.43
C LYS A 630 14.87 -11.68 -31.82
N PRO A 631 15.81 -11.59 -30.86
CA PRO A 631 17.23 -11.72 -31.14
C PRO A 631 17.60 -13.17 -31.48
N ASP A 632 18.60 -13.35 -32.36
CA ASP A 632 19.09 -14.69 -32.73
C ASP A 632 19.78 -15.41 -31.55
N LYS A 633 20.41 -14.62 -30.66
CA LYS A 633 21.01 -15.09 -29.40
C LYS A 633 20.76 -14.05 -28.32
N LEU A 634 20.36 -14.54 -27.15
CA LEU A 634 20.19 -13.74 -25.95
C LEU A 634 21.36 -14.02 -25.00
N LYS A 635 22.07 -12.98 -24.58
CA LYS A 635 23.08 -13.05 -23.51
C LYS A 635 22.41 -12.80 -22.18
N GLN A 636 22.85 -13.51 -21.15
CA GLN A 636 22.37 -13.32 -19.79
C GLN A 636 23.52 -12.85 -18.91
N LEU A 637 23.23 -11.86 -18.06
CA LEU A 637 24.18 -11.33 -17.10
C LEU A 637 23.47 -11.08 -15.77
N THR A 638 24.24 -11.08 -14.68
CA THR A 638 23.77 -10.69 -13.35
C THR A 638 24.70 -9.60 -12.86
N ALA A 639 24.14 -8.48 -12.42
CA ALA A 639 24.91 -7.38 -11.88
C ALA A 639 25.54 -7.77 -10.53
N GLN A 640 26.60 -7.07 -10.13
CA GLN A 640 27.27 -7.31 -8.86
C GLN A 640 27.24 -6.06 -7.98
N MET A 641 26.98 -6.26 -6.68
CA MET A 641 27.08 -5.19 -5.69
C MET A 641 28.54 -4.75 -5.55
N THR A 642 28.78 -3.45 -5.45
CA THR A 642 30.06 -2.91 -5.02
C THR A 642 30.19 -2.95 -3.50
N ILE A 643 31.43 -2.88 -3.01
CA ILE A 643 31.71 -2.73 -1.59
C ILE A 643 31.70 -1.23 -1.28
N ASN A 644 30.65 -0.77 -0.61
CA ASN A 644 30.58 0.59 -0.10
C ASN A 644 31.72 0.86 0.90
N SER A 645 32.37 2.00 0.72
CA SER A 645 33.51 2.43 1.55
C SER A 645 33.14 3.50 2.58
N HIS A 646 31.89 3.97 2.55
CA HIS A 646 31.33 4.96 3.47
C HIS A 646 29.93 4.54 3.92
N ASP A 647 29.47 5.17 4.99
CA ASP A 647 28.10 5.05 5.50
C ASP A 647 27.13 5.73 4.53
N THR A 648 26.04 5.05 4.21
CA THR A 648 24.96 5.46 3.32
C THR A 648 23.68 5.76 4.08
N THR A 649 23.67 5.59 5.40
CA THR A 649 22.49 5.80 6.23
C THR A 649 22.08 7.27 6.26
N VAL A 650 20.80 7.53 6.03
CA VAL A 650 20.19 8.87 6.09
C VAL A 650 19.30 8.96 7.33
N ASP A 651 19.60 9.90 8.23
CA ASP A 651 18.72 10.21 9.37
C ASP A 651 17.56 11.09 8.91
N LEU A 652 16.44 10.46 8.58
CA LEU A 652 15.19 11.12 8.24
C LEU A 652 14.25 11.08 9.44
N LYS A 653 13.78 12.26 9.87
CA LYS A 653 12.88 12.39 11.02
C LYS A 653 11.47 12.70 10.56
N PHE A 654 10.55 11.84 10.98
CA PHE A 654 9.12 11.97 10.79
C PHE A 654 8.49 12.75 11.94
N ASP A 655 7.38 13.41 11.67
CA ASP A 655 6.58 14.07 12.69
C ASP A 655 5.62 13.03 13.31
N ASP A 656 5.94 12.54 14.51
CA ASP A 656 5.15 11.51 15.24
C ASP A 656 3.70 11.93 15.59
N ASN A 657 3.27 13.15 15.23
CA ASN A 657 1.98 13.73 15.61
C ASN A 657 0.91 13.68 14.50
N THR A 658 1.24 13.22 13.30
CA THR A 658 0.26 13.13 12.21
C THR A 658 -0.66 11.93 12.44
N VAL A 659 -1.98 12.18 12.56
CA VAL A 659 -2.96 11.11 12.71
C VAL A 659 -3.22 10.50 11.34
N HIS A 660 -2.70 9.29 11.13
CA HIS A 660 -3.01 8.50 9.95
C HIS A 660 -4.05 7.41 10.27
N PHE A 661 -4.97 7.22 9.32
CA PHE A 661 -5.89 6.11 9.23
C PHE A 661 -5.37 5.09 8.22
N TYR A 662 -5.28 3.84 8.63
CA TYR A 662 -4.82 2.74 7.80
C TYR A 662 -5.97 1.81 7.46
N VAL A 663 -6.09 1.48 6.18
CA VAL A 663 -7.06 0.50 5.70
C VAL A 663 -6.40 -0.86 5.63
N TYR A 664 -6.88 -1.78 6.45
CA TYR A 664 -6.47 -3.17 6.43
C TYR A 664 -7.51 -3.99 5.66
N ALA A 665 -7.08 -4.61 4.57
CA ALA A 665 -7.92 -5.49 3.78
C ALA A 665 -7.10 -6.72 3.36
N LYS A 666 -7.74 -7.89 3.37
CA LYS A 666 -7.13 -9.14 2.88
C LYS A 666 -5.81 -9.55 3.54
N GLY A 667 -5.53 -9.00 4.73
CA GLY A 667 -4.35 -9.31 5.52
C GLY A 667 -3.20 -8.30 5.44
N ASP A 668 -3.37 -7.22 4.66
CA ASP A 668 -2.34 -6.20 4.42
C ASP A 668 -2.90 -4.79 4.63
N VAL A 669 -2.01 -3.81 4.84
CA VAL A 669 -2.34 -2.39 4.67
C VAL A 669 -2.39 -2.09 3.18
N ILE A 670 -3.52 -1.58 2.71
CA ILE A 670 -3.70 -1.24 1.29
C ILE A 670 -3.77 0.26 1.04
N PHE A 671 -3.97 1.06 2.08
CA PHE A 671 -4.15 2.50 1.98
C PHE A 671 -3.87 3.18 3.33
N ALA A 672 -3.25 4.36 3.27
CA ALA A 672 -3.05 5.25 4.41
C ALA A 672 -3.57 6.64 4.01
N SER A 673 -4.26 7.31 4.93
CA SER A 673 -4.81 8.65 4.68
C SER A 673 -4.97 9.42 5.99
N ASP A 674 -4.86 10.74 5.91
CA ASP A 674 -5.27 11.68 6.95
C ASP A 674 -6.79 11.93 6.93
N ASN A 675 -7.47 11.56 5.84
CA ASN A 675 -8.91 11.67 5.65
C ASN A 675 -9.63 10.34 5.96
N ILE A 676 -10.39 10.34 7.06
CA ILE A 676 -11.15 9.16 7.50
C ILE A 676 -12.22 8.71 6.49
N SER A 677 -12.87 9.64 5.78
CA SER A 677 -13.90 9.30 4.80
C SER A 677 -13.33 8.50 3.64
N ASP A 678 -12.14 8.87 3.16
CA ASP A 678 -11.46 8.15 2.08
C ASP A 678 -10.99 6.78 2.57
N ALA A 679 -10.48 6.69 3.79
CA ALA A 679 -10.13 5.40 4.41
C ALA A 679 -11.37 4.48 4.55
N ILE A 680 -12.53 5.00 4.96
CA ILE A 680 -13.77 4.23 5.08
C ILE A 680 -14.26 3.74 3.72
N LYS A 681 -14.27 4.61 2.70
CA LYS A 681 -14.68 4.22 1.34
C LYS A 681 -13.78 3.09 0.83
N GLN A 682 -12.46 3.27 0.94
CA GLN A 682 -11.49 2.26 0.51
C GLN A 682 -11.65 0.94 1.29
N ALA A 683 -11.87 1.01 2.60
CA ALA A 683 -12.13 -0.16 3.44
C ALA A 683 -13.43 -0.86 3.03
N ASN A 684 -14.50 -0.12 2.75
CA ASN A 684 -15.79 -0.68 2.36
C ASN A 684 -15.70 -1.41 1.01
N ASP A 685 -15.06 -0.77 0.02
CA ASP A 685 -14.85 -1.33 -1.32
C ASP A 685 -13.96 -2.58 -1.29
N SER A 686 -12.97 -2.60 -0.38
CA SER A 686 -12.02 -3.71 -0.24
C SER A 686 -12.47 -4.76 0.79
N MET A 687 -13.67 -4.61 1.36
CA MET A 687 -14.19 -5.44 2.47
C MET A 687 -13.28 -5.49 3.71
N GLY A 688 -12.49 -4.44 3.93
CA GLY A 688 -11.53 -4.28 5.02
C GLY A 688 -12.07 -3.57 6.25
N VAL A 689 -11.14 -3.05 7.04
CA VAL A 689 -11.34 -2.27 8.27
C VAL A 689 -10.45 -1.04 8.26
N VAL A 690 -10.82 -0.01 9.00
CA VAL A 690 -9.99 1.18 9.24
C VAL A 690 -9.49 1.15 10.67
N ILE A 691 -8.18 1.35 10.85
CA ILE A 691 -7.56 1.52 12.16
C ILE A 691 -6.80 2.86 12.23
N ASP A 692 -6.66 3.40 13.43
CA ASP A 692 -5.83 4.57 13.67
C ASP A 692 -4.36 4.18 13.94
N SER A 693 -3.52 5.19 14.20
CA SER A 693 -2.11 5.00 14.55
C SER A 693 -1.86 4.29 15.90
N ASN A 694 -2.89 4.13 16.74
CA ASN A 694 -2.84 3.37 17.99
C ASN A 694 -3.42 1.94 17.84
N GLN A 695 -3.70 1.49 16.61
CA GLN A 695 -4.37 0.24 16.28
C GLN A 695 -5.81 0.10 16.83
N GLN A 696 -6.48 1.20 17.13
CA GLN A 696 -7.91 1.18 17.45
C GLN A 696 -8.72 1.06 16.16
N TYR A 697 -9.71 0.17 16.16
CA TYR A 697 -10.65 0.05 15.05
C TYR A 697 -11.54 1.29 14.98
N VAL A 698 -11.32 2.12 13.97
CA VAL A 698 -12.12 3.33 13.71
C VAL A 698 -13.36 2.98 12.90
N TRP A 699 -13.27 1.99 12.02
CA TRP A 699 -14.41 1.51 11.23
C TRP A 699 -14.26 0.05 10.82
N MET A 700 -15.37 -0.67 10.76
CA MET A 700 -15.44 -1.99 10.12
C MET A 700 -16.86 -2.31 9.66
N ARG A 701 -16.98 -3.17 8.65
CA ARG A 701 -18.26 -3.75 8.22
C ARG A 701 -18.73 -4.87 9.17
N ALA A 702 -18.87 -4.54 10.45
CA ALA A 702 -19.46 -5.39 11.49
C ALA A 702 -20.46 -4.57 12.30
N ARG A 703 -21.68 -5.10 12.50
CA ARG A 703 -22.75 -4.40 13.22
C ARG A 703 -23.62 -5.37 14.00
N LYS A 704 -24.20 -4.90 15.11
CA LYS A 704 -25.28 -5.59 15.83
C LYS A 704 -26.50 -5.72 14.91
N ASN A 705 -27.37 -6.71 15.14
CA ASN A 705 -28.59 -6.88 14.33
C ASN A 705 -29.57 -5.70 14.45
N ALA A 706 -29.62 -5.05 15.60
CA ALA A 706 -30.44 -3.86 15.87
C ALA A 706 -29.86 -3.11 17.08
N VAL A 707 -30.12 -1.81 17.13
CA VAL A 707 -29.82 -0.93 18.26
C VAL A 707 -31.04 -0.03 18.50
N ASN A 708 -31.61 -0.13 19.70
CA ASN A 708 -32.71 0.74 20.10
C ASN A 708 -32.25 2.20 20.08
N ALA A 709 -33.19 3.13 19.83
CA ALA A 709 -32.92 4.55 19.97
C ALA A 709 -32.25 4.87 21.31
N PHE A 710 -31.15 5.62 21.27
CA PHE A 710 -30.43 6.03 22.48
C PHE A 710 -31.34 6.80 23.42
N ALA A 711 -31.26 6.46 24.71
CA ALA A 711 -31.92 7.23 25.76
C ALA A 711 -31.13 8.52 26.03
N ASN A 712 -31.83 9.55 26.54
CA ASN A 712 -31.24 10.82 27.02
C ASN A 712 -30.56 11.69 25.94
N ILE A 713 -30.88 11.51 24.66
CA ILE A 713 -30.51 12.48 23.62
C ILE A 713 -31.44 13.68 23.72
N ALA A 714 -30.91 14.84 24.14
CA ALA A 714 -31.65 16.09 24.22
C ALA A 714 -30.71 17.30 24.15
N CYS A 715 -31.12 18.35 23.44
CA CYS A 715 -30.45 19.64 23.44
C CYS A 715 -30.50 20.27 24.86
N ASN A 716 -29.44 20.98 25.26
CA ASN A 716 -29.44 21.71 26.53
C ASN A 716 -30.39 22.94 26.47
N GLU A 717 -30.80 23.44 27.64
CA GLU A 717 -31.75 24.57 27.75
C GLU A 717 -31.21 25.89 27.16
N THR A 718 -29.90 26.10 27.17
CA THR A 718 -29.26 27.33 26.67
C THR A 718 -29.39 27.46 25.15
N ASP A 719 -29.39 26.32 24.44
CA ASP A 719 -29.45 26.27 22.97
C ASP A 719 -30.85 25.90 22.43
N LYS A 720 -31.88 25.82 23.28
CA LYS A 720 -33.23 25.35 22.90
C LYS A 720 -33.94 26.17 21.82
N ASP A 721 -33.57 27.45 21.70
CA ASP A 721 -34.15 28.38 20.73
C ASP A 721 -33.26 28.56 19.48
N ALA A 722 -32.15 27.82 19.39
CA ALA A 722 -31.23 27.86 18.24
C ALA A 722 -31.75 27.03 17.05
N ASP A 723 -31.00 27.03 15.94
CA ASP A 723 -31.27 26.16 14.79
C ASP A 723 -30.94 24.68 15.07
N SER A 724 -31.36 23.80 14.16
CA SER A 724 -31.20 22.36 14.33
C SER A 724 -29.76 21.86 14.25
N VAL A 725 -28.84 22.62 13.64
CA VAL A 725 -27.41 22.30 13.64
C VAL A 725 -26.84 22.49 15.04
N VAL A 726 -27.03 23.69 15.62
CA VAL A 726 -26.60 24.03 16.98
C VAL A 726 -27.19 23.06 18.01
N LYS A 727 -28.50 22.81 17.91
CA LYS A 727 -29.20 21.89 18.82
C LYS A 727 -28.71 20.45 18.73
N SER A 728 -28.34 19.97 17.54
CA SER A 728 -27.81 18.61 17.36
C SER A 728 -26.43 18.47 18.01
N VAL A 729 -25.53 19.44 17.81
CA VAL A 729 -24.23 19.47 18.49
C VAL A 729 -24.40 19.57 20.02
N SER A 730 -25.32 20.41 20.47
CA SER A 730 -25.68 20.55 21.89
C SER A 730 -26.18 19.23 22.50
N ALA A 731 -27.01 18.49 21.76
CA ALA A 731 -27.49 17.17 22.18
C ALA A 731 -26.38 16.11 22.24
N MET A 732 -25.43 16.14 21.30
CA MET A 732 -24.24 15.27 21.33
C MET A 732 -23.34 15.55 22.54
N LEU A 733 -23.13 16.81 22.90
CA LEU A 733 -22.37 17.20 24.10
C LEU A 733 -23.10 16.78 25.38
N THR A 734 -24.41 17.03 25.45
CA THR A 734 -25.25 16.65 26.60
C THR A 734 -25.25 15.13 26.82
N TYR A 735 -25.23 14.34 25.74
CA TYR A 735 -25.11 12.88 25.79
C TYR A 735 -23.79 12.40 26.43
N ASN A 736 -22.73 13.23 26.41
CA ASN A 736 -21.45 12.99 27.08
C ASN A 736 -21.30 13.79 28.38
N ASP A 737 -22.42 14.20 29.00
CA ASP A 737 -22.44 14.98 30.25
C ASP A 737 -21.71 16.34 30.17
N VAL A 738 -21.58 16.91 28.96
CA VAL A 738 -20.99 18.24 28.73
C VAL A 738 -22.09 19.27 28.45
N THR A 739 -22.06 20.39 29.17
CA THR A 739 -23.01 21.51 28.97
C THR A 739 -22.26 22.82 28.74
N VAL A 740 -22.30 23.32 27.50
CA VAL A 740 -21.76 24.61 27.06
C VAL A 740 -22.75 25.29 26.12
N SER A 741 -22.67 26.61 25.92
CA SER A 741 -23.48 27.28 24.90
C SER A 741 -22.86 27.06 23.52
N VAL A 742 -23.42 26.14 22.74
CA VAL A 742 -22.97 25.91 21.36
C VAL A 742 -23.26 27.14 20.50
N SER A 743 -24.40 27.80 20.73
CA SER A 743 -24.79 29.03 20.02
C SER A 743 -23.72 30.12 20.12
N GLU A 744 -23.15 30.34 21.30
CA GLU A 744 -22.10 31.34 21.51
C GLU A 744 -20.78 30.95 20.82
N LEU A 745 -20.39 29.66 20.89
CA LEU A 745 -19.16 29.17 20.28
C LEU A 745 -19.19 29.24 18.75
N ILE A 746 -20.30 28.83 18.15
CA ILE A 746 -20.51 28.95 16.70
C ILE A 746 -20.63 30.42 16.31
N GLY A 747 -21.33 31.24 17.09
CA GLY A 747 -21.39 32.69 16.89
C GLY A 747 -20.03 33.40 16.97
N ALA A 748 -19.07 32.81 17.70
CA ALA A 748 -17.69 33.26 17.77
C ALA A 748 -16.79 32.76 16.62
N GLY A 749 -17.34 31.98 15.68
CA GLY A 749 -16.65 31.51 14.48
C GLY A 749 -16.16 30.05 14.53
N SER A 750 -16.53 29.27 15.56
CA SER A 750 -16.21 27.83 15.60
C SER A 750 -17.15 27.04 14.67
N SER A 751 -16.63 26.01 13.99
CA SER A 751 -17.48 25.02 13.31
C SER A 751 -18.09 24.02 14.30
N ALA A 752 -19.08 23.23 13.85
CA ALA A 752 -19.62 22.12 14.65
C ALA A 752 -18.52 21.12 15.08
N VAL A 753 -17.58 20.82 14.18
CA VAL A 753 -16.43 19.96 14.45
C VAL A 753 -15.51 20.59 15.49
N ASP A 754 -15.19 21.89 15.39
CA ASP A 754 -14.36 22.59 16.38
C ASP A 754 -14.98 22.60 17.77
N VAL A 755 -16.30 22.81 17.84
CA VAL A 755 -17.04 22.78 19.12
C VAL A 755 -16.91 21.40 19.76
N LEU A 756 -17.13 20.32 19.02
CA LEU A 756 -16.99 18.97 19.55
C LEU A 756 -15.53 18.68 19.96
N LYS A 757 -14.56 19.00 19.10
CA LYS A 757 -13.11 18.78 19.36
C LYS A 757 -12.64 19.48 20.63
N ASN A 758 -13.06 20.72 20.84
CA ASN A 758 -12.63 21.53 21.99
C ASN A 758 -13.31 21.13 23.30
N ASN A 759 -14.46 20.44 23.25
CA ASN A 759 -15.26 20.13 24.44
C ASN A 759 -15.32 18.63 24.78
N LEU A 760 -14.83 17.75 23.92
CA LEU A 760 -14.73 16.31 24.15
C LEU A 760 -13.26 15.84 24.04
N PRO A 761 -12.37 16.23 24.97
CA PRO A 761 -10.93 15.98 24.86
C PRO A 761 -10.57 14.48 24.93
N ASP A 762 -11.39 13.66 25.58
CA ASP A 762 -11.27 12.20 25.68
C ASP A 762 -11.83 11.47 24.44
N LYS A 763 -12.41 12.21 23.49
CA LYS A 763 -12.95 11.67 22.25
C LYS A 763 -12.11 12.09 21.05
N GLU A 764 -12.10 11.22 20.05
CA GLU A 764 -11.64 11.52 18.70
C GLU A 764 -12.87 11.90 17.87
N ILE A 765 -12.87 13.10 17.29
CA ILE A 765 -14.00 13.60 16.49
C ILE A 765 -13.78 13.22 15.03
N LEU A 766 -14.77 12.55 14.44
CA LEU A 766 -14.71 12.05 13.08
C LEU A 766 -15.65 12.85 12.20
N ASP A 767 -15.08 13.56 11.23
CA ASP A 767 -15.79 14.15 10.11
C ASP A 767 -15.91 13.11 9.00
N LEU A 768 -17.14 12.66 8.74
CA LEU A 768 -17.45 11.55 7.86
C LEU A 768 -18.10 12.05 6.56
N GLN A 769 -17.71 13.24 6.09
CA GLN A 769 -18.24 13.80 4.85
C GLN A 769 -18.12 12.81 3.67
N GLY A 770 -19.24 12.57 2.99
CA GLY A 770 -19.30 11.74 1.79
C GLY A 770 -19.23 10.24 2.05
N VAL A 771 -19.23 9.81 3.32
CA VAL A 771 -19.42 8.41 3.71
C VAL A 771 -20.88 8.01 3.46
N SER A 772 -21.13 6.75 3.12
CA SER A 772 -22.50 6.30 2.84
C SER A 772 -23.35 6.20 4.11
N SER A 773 -24.68 6.31 3.97
CA SER A 773 -25.62 6.14 5.09
C SER A 773 -25.57 4.73 5.71
N GLU A 774 -25.07 3.72 4.99
CA GLU A 774 -24.88 2.38 5.54
C GLU A 774 -23.66 2.32 6.46
N ASP A 775 -22.58 3.01 6.10
CA ASP A 775 -21.31 2.93 6.81
C ASP A 775 -21.37 3.63 8.18
N ILE A 776 -22.24 4.63 8.34
CA ILE A 776 -22.44 5.30 9.64
C ILE A 776 -23.10 4.39 10.70
N ILE A 777 -23.70 3.27 10.28
CA ILE A 777 -24.34 2.31 11.19
C ILE A 777 -23.33 1.70 12.15
N PHE A 778 -22.05 1.61 11.74
CA PHE A 778 -20.97 1.15 12.61
C PHE A 778 -20.92 1.96 13.91
N TYR A 779 -20.87 3.29 13.84
CA TYR A 779 -20.77 4.17 15.01
C TYR A 779 -22.00 4.09 15.92
N ILE A 780 -23.18 3.99 15.32
CA ILE A 780 -24.43 3.78 16.04
C ILE A 780 -24.40 2.43 16.78
N SER A 781 -23.81 1.40 16.18
CA SER A 781 -23.66 0.08 16.80
C SER A 781 -22.72 0.10 18.03
N GLN A 782 -21.76 1.03 18.04
CA GLN A 782 -20.85 1.31 19.15
C GLN A 782 -21.45 2.24 20.22
N GLY A 783 -22.67 2.76 20.00
CA GLY A 783 -23.35 3.66 20.95
C GLY A 783 -23.07 5.14 20.73
N ASN A 784 -22.46 5.53 19.61
CA ASN A 784 -22.16 6.92 19.30
C ASN A 784 -23.24 7.50 18.37
N PRO A 785 -23.93 8.59 18.75
CA PRO A 785 -24.88 9.25 17.86
C PRO A 785 -24.15 9.86 16.66
N VAL A 786 -24.82 9.88 15.52
CA VAL A 786 -24.30 10.46 14.28
C VAL A 786 -25.10 11.69 13.92
N PHE A 787 -24.44 12.84 13.92
CA PHE A 787 -24.98 14.07 13.34
C PHE A 787 -25.08 13.90 11.83
N ALA A 788 -26.20 14.31 11.24
CA ALA A 788 -26.44 14.23 9.80
C ALA A 788 -27.09 15.51 9.29
N MET A 789 -26.49 16.15 8.29
CA MET A 789 -27.14 17.26 7.59
C MET A 789 -28.31 16.74 6.74
N THR A 790 -29.39 17.52 6.69
CA THR A 790 -30.58 17.25 5.85
C THR A 790 -30.80 18.34 4.79
N GLY A 791 -29.88 19.30 4.73
CA GLY A 791 -29.81 20.46 3.83
C GLY A 791 -28.70 21.39 4.29
N ASN A 792 -28.57 22.60 3.74
CA ASN A 792 -27.45 23.51 4.07
C ASN A 792 -27.49 24.11 5.49
N THR A 793 -28.67 24.15 6.13
CA THR A 793 -28.88 24.82 7.42
C THR A 793 -29.73 23.97 8.39
N SER A 794 -29.85 22.67 8.14
CA SER A 794 -30.65 21.78 8.98
C SER A 794 -29.97 20.44 9.23
N ALA A 795 -30.11 19.93 10.44
CA ALA A 795 -29.49 18.66 10.85
C ALA A 795 -30.40 17.84 11.77
N VAL A 796 -30.10 16.55 11.86
CA VAL A 796 -30.72 15.58 12.77
C VAL A 796 -29.65 14.70 13.41
N LEU A 797 -30.01 13.90 14.42
CA LEU A 797 -29.14 12.84 14.95
C LEU A 797 -29.71 11.46 14.61
N VAL A 798 -28.87 10.57 14.11
CA VAL A 798 -29.17 9.14 13.99
C VAL A 798 -28.73 8.45 15.27
N THR A 799 -29.67 7.79 15.95
CA THR A 799 -29.49 7.30 17.34
C THR A 799 -29.79 5.82 17.50
N GLY A 800 -30.00 5.08 16.40
CA GLY A 800 -30.32 3.66 16.44
C GLY A 800 -30.82 3.14 15.11
N TYR A 801 -31.01 1.82 15.01
CA TYR A 801 -31.57 1.16 13.84
C TYR A 801 -32.23 -0.17 14.21
N SER A 802 -33.21 -0.60 13.42
CA SER A 802 -33.92 -1.86 13.63
C SER A 802 -33.51 -2.93 12.62
N SER A 803 -33.78 -4.19 12.95
CA SER A 803 -33.45 -5.35 12.10
C SER A 803 -34.27 -5.42 10.81
N ASN A 804 -35.32 -4.61 10.67
CA ASN A 804 -36.15 -4.49 9.46
C ASN A 804 -35.74 -3.31 8.56
N GLY A 805 -34.58 -2.69 8.80
CA GLY A 805 -34.04 -1.65 7.93
C GLY A 805 -34.63 -0.26 8.16
N ALA A 806 -35.05 0.08 9.38
CA ALA A 806 -35.41 1.45 9.75
C ALA A 806 -34.32 2.09 10.63
N LEU A 807 -34.09 3.39 10.46
CA LEU A 807 -33.22 4.20 11.31
C LEU A 807 -34.05 4.99 12.32
N TYR A 808 -33.55 5.13 13.55
CA TYR A 808 -34.13 6.01 14.57
C TYR A 808 -33.49 7.38 14.47
N ILE A 809 -34.29 8.38 14.11
CA ILE A 809 -33.87 9.76 13.86
C ILE A 809 -34.43 10.66 14.96
N TYR A 810 -33.55 11.30 15.73
CA TYR A 810 -33.88 12.37 16.66
C TYR A 810 -33.93 13.70 15.92
N ASN A 811 -35.10 14.35 15.95
CA ASN A 811 -35.29 15.68 15.39
C ASN A 811 -35.13 16.74 16.51
N PRO A 812 -34.08 17.58 16.46
CA PRO A 812 -33.82 18.57 17.50
C PRO A 812 -34.87 19.69 17.57
N ASP A 813 -35.63 19.96 16.52
CA ASP A 813 -36.61 21.05 16.49
C ASP A 813 -37.85 20.75 17.32
N ASN A 814 -38.22 19.47 17.45
CA ASN A 814 -39.36 19.02 18.24
C ASN A 814 -38.99 18.10 19.42
N GLY A 815 -37.71 17.75 19.55
CA GLY A 815 -37.17 16.89 20.61
C GLY A 815 -37.66 15.44 20.56
N ALA A 816 -38.23 14.98 19.45
CA ALA A 816 -38.76 13.64 19.30
C ALA A 816 -37.87 12.73 18.45
N THR A 817 -37.80 11.46 18.83
CA THR A 817 -37.17 10.41 18.02
C THR A 817 -38.24 9.62 17.28
N THR A 818 -38.08 9.50 15.96
CA THR A 818 -39.01 8.76 15.08
C THR A 818 -38.26 7.70 14.27
N SER A 819 -38.94 6.62 13.89
CA SER A 819 -38.41 5.64 12.94
C SER A 819 -38.64 6.10 11.50
N MET A 820 -37.60 6.03 10.67
CA MET A 820 -37.64 6.31 9.23
C MET A 820 -37.12 5.09 8.46
N SER A 821 -37.67 4.79 7.28
CA SER A 821 -37.12 3.73 6.42
C SER A 821 -35.68 4.08 6.03
N TYR A 822 -34.81 3.09 5.83
CA TYR A 822 -33.45 3.34 5.37
C TYR A 822 -33.43 4.11 4.05
N GLU A 823 -34.27 3.74 3.08
CA GLU A 823 -34.35 4.40 1.77
C GLU A 823 -34.74 5.88 1.86
N ASP A 824 -35.68 6.24 2.74
CA ASP A 824 -36.08 7.63 2.92
C ASP A 824 -35.00 8.43 3.65
N ALA A 825 -34.35 7.82 4.66
CA ALA A 825 -33.26 8.45 5.39
C ALA A 825 -32.04 8.67 4.48
N ASP A 826 -31.66 7.68 3.68
CA ASP A 826 -30.57 7.77 2.72
C ASP A 826 -30.80 8.87 1.70
N ARG A 827 -32.03 8.98 1.15
CA ARG A 827 -32.39 10.10 0.26
C ARG A 827 -32.31 11.46 0.97
N MET A 828 -32.75 11.52 2.24
CA MET A 828 -32.68 12.74 3.03
C MET A 828 -31.23 13.18 3.28
N PHE A 829 -30.34 12.24 3.60
CA PHE A 829 -28.92 12.52 3.82
C PHE A 829 -28.20 12.83 2.52
N TYR A 830 -28.52 12.15 1.42
CA TYR A 830 -28.00 12.47 0.09
C TYR A 830 -28.34 13.90 -0.32
N ASN A 831 -29.59 14.33 -0.09
CA ASN A 831 -30.00 15.73 -0.31
C ASN A 831 -29.32 16.71 0.66
N GLY A 832 -28.82 16.24 1.80
CA GLY A 832 -27.99 16.98 2.74
C GLY A 832 -26.48 16.90 2.44
N GLY A 833 -26.08 16.31 1.32
CA GLY A 833 -24.67 16.19 0.90
C GLY A 833 -23.88 15.08 1.58
N LEU A 834 -24.55 14.09 2.20
CA LEU A 834 -23.92 12.99 2.97
C LEU A 834 -22.92 13.51 4.01
N HIS A 835 -23.28 14.59 4.70
CA HIS A 835 -22.46 15.19 5.73
C HIS A 835 -22.80 14.58 7.08
N PHE A 836 -21.86 13.81 7.63
CA PHE A 836 -21.99 13.16 8.92
C PHE A 836 -20.86 13.55 9.88
N ILE A 837 -21.17 13.71 11.17
CA ILE A 837 -20.17 13.92 12.22
C ILE A 837 -20.46 12.97 13.38
N THR A 838 -19.43 12.33 13.92
CA THR A 838 -19.54 11.49 15.11
C THR A 838 -18.26 11.55 15.93
N TYR A 839 -18.13 10.72 16.95
CA TYR A 839 -16.93 10.61 17.76
C TYR A 839 -16.72 9.20 18.28
N MET A 840 -15.49 8.92 18.70
CA MET A 840 -15.09 7.68 19.36
C MET A 840 -14.27 7.96 20.61
N THR A 841 -14.25 7.03 21.56
CA THR A 841 -13.37 7.14 22.74
C THR A 841 -11.92 6.87 22.32
N LYS A 842 -10.99 7.70 22.79
CA LYS A 842 -9.53 7.54 22.57
C LYS A 842 -8.92 6.42 23.39
#